data_AF-A0A6J4JNZ2-F1
#
_entry.id   AF-A0A6J4JNZ2-F1
#
_cell.length_a   1.000
_cell.length_b   1.000
_cell.length_c   1.000
_cell.angle_alpha   90.00
_cell.angle_beta   90.00
_cell.angle_gamma   90.00
#
_symmetry.space_group_name_H-M   'P 1'
#
loop_
_entity.id
_entity.type
_entity.pdbx_description
1 polymer ?
#
loop_
_entity_poly.entity_id
_entity_poly.type
_entity_poly.pdbx_seq_one_letter_code
_entity_poly.pdbx_strand_id
1 'polypeptide(L)'
;NTPIIWLLLSLLIIISCTKTGQLSRSNGEQARRIEILFLGHESEHHNSAKYAPILMSALFNRGINLTYTDNPDDLNTANLSKYDGLVVYANYDVISPTQEAALMDFVESGKGFIPLHSASHCFRNSEKVVRMMGGQFNTHGTGSFTAAITDTKHPVMQGVTPFETWDETYVHSNLQPDNQVLMTRDENGRPEPYTWVRTQGKGRVFYTAYGHDERTWNQPVFQKLVENGILWAVGDPLRKQLAQLALPTLTYVDAQIPNYEKRNPAPRLQNPLSPAESMKLIQVPAGFDLELFAAEPDIINPITMAWDERGRLWVVETVDYPNEVREENGVGDDRIKICEDTNGDGRADKFTIFAEKLNIPTSLVFANGGVVVAQAPQFLFFKDTNGDDKADVREVIMEGWGKSDTHAGPSNLKYGLDNRIWGTVGYSAYKGKDGDRDIQFSSGLYNFRPDGKDLQYMGRTTNNTWGLGFNENFEVFNSTANGNHSDFFYMPERYLKRVLMGGTAQAIRKNDGHANMPTVTDKIRQVDFHGGYTAAAGHNLYTARSFPKEYWNRIAFVCEPTGRVVHQAIQEPDGAGYKEVNGWNLLASSDDWMGPVHAEVGPDGAVWVADWYDFIIQHNPTPSPDRGGYQAQNGKGNAYENPLRDHERGRIYRVVYRGAKPYEPVKLDKNNPAGLVKALENDNMFWRTTAQRLLVESKNTAVLSDLYKLVNNKNVDEIGLNAPAVHALWTLHGLGALSGNNAEATQVAMNALSHPAAGVRRAALQVLPRNQPVREGILKSTLINDPSLNTRLAAMLALTDMPASPEAGRAVFTASLQPDNEKEAALAQAIFVAAATHQQGFREAAKAQSAASTAGLPQRVLQSLDKDIRVLERWATISVANAPDITGKEITFRTSVTRSQEPVPLTGTLMAHGNSQNGYAVFMQDDKLNLLVKQQGKPTLVSAPLPTAQRFNVVAQIRQNGSLGLEIDGQLVAQGKAPGLFKEALPSGIRVGTDWKGNDKIGDYKDDFGLRGNLANAFLEVGAAGNPNNTTVAKALGAADVTITIKVVKNEMKFDKTSFTVKAGQTVELVLDNPDFMQHNWVLVQTGAVDKVGAAADKMAADPKGAEKNYVPALKEVIAATELVDSNGRSVIRFKVPEKTGDYPYVCTFPGHWRIMNGTMKVVAANSTSSALNTK
;
A
#
# COMPACT_ATOMS: atom_id res chain seq x y z
N ASN A 1 -52.87 60.49 22.63
CA ASN A 1 -52.87 59.60 21.44
C ASN A 1 -51.46 59.18 21.14
N THR A 2 -51.07 58.10 21.80
CA THR A 2 -49.72 57.54 21.81
C THR A 2 -49.81 56.06 21.39
N PRO A 3 -50.12 55.74 20.12
CA PRO A 3 -49.76 54.42 19.62
C PRO A 3 -49.34 54.42 18.13
N ILE A 4 -48.47 55.35 17.72
CA ILE A 4 -47.85 55.29 16.37
C ILE A 4 -46.31 55.21 16.45
N ILE A 5 -45.71 55.62 17.58
CA ILE A 5 -44.25 55.57 17.76
C ILE A 5 -43.75 54.17 18.18
N TRP A 6 -44.59 53.34 18.80
CA TRP A 6 -44.20 51.98 19.21
C TRP A 6 -44.25 50.93 18.07
N LEU A 7 -44.96 51.20 16.97
CA LEU A 7 -45.01 50.28 15.82
C LEU A 7 -43.83 50.45 14.87
N LEU A 8 -43.19 51.64 14.85
CA LEU A 8 -42.04 51.91 14.00
C LEU A 8 -40.71 51.51 14.65
N LEU A 9 -40.60 51.48 15.98
CA LEU A 9 -39.42 50.95 16.67
C LEU A 9 -39.37 49.41 16.69
N SER A 10 -40.51 48.72 16.64
CA SER A 10 -40.56 47.25 16.61
C SER A 10 -40.28 46.67 15.22
N LEU A 11 -40.54 47.40 14.13
CA LEU A 11 -40.15 46.97 12.78
C LEU A 11 -38.65 47.13 12.48
N LEU A 12 -37.96 48.06 13.16
CA LEU A 12 -36.51 48.28 12.99
C LEU A 12 -35.63 47.33 13.82
N ILE A 13 -36.19 46.66 14.84
CA ILE A 13 -35.46 45.68 15.65
C ILE A 13 -35.65 44.24 15.11
N ILE A 14 -36.69 43.97 14.33
CA ILE A 14 -36.95 42.61 13.77
C ILE A 14 -36.26 42.38 12.40
N ILE A 15 -35.75 43.41 11.73
CA ILE A 15 -34.94 43.25 10.50
C ILE A 15 -33.43 43.07 10.82
N SER A 16 -33.02 43.16 12.09
CA SER A 16 -31.60 43.04 12.49
C SER A 16 -31.20 41.72 13.16
N CYS A 17 -32.08 40.71 13.22
CA CYS A 17 -31.78 39.41 13.85
C CYS A 17 -32.00 38.17 12.99
N THR A 18 -32.11 38.31 11.67
CA THR A 18 -32.01 37.18 10.72
C THR A 18 -30.98 37.50 9.66
N LYS A 19 -29.72 37.61 10.08
CA LYS A 19 -28.56 37.28 9.23
C LYS A 19 -27.96 36.01 9.79
N THR A 20 -28.48 34.87 9.33
CA THR A 20 -27.70 33.65 9.19
C THR A 20 -26.33 34.02 8.63
N GLY A 21 -25.27 33.61 9.33
CA GLY A 21 -23.88 33.95 9.04
C GLY A 21 -23.42 33.40 7.69
N GLN A 22 -23.80 34.03 6.59
CA GLN A 22 -22.93 34.15 5.44
C GLN A 22 -21.98 35.31 5.74
N LEU A 23 -20.83 34.97 6.30
CA LEU A 23 -19.63 35.80 6.15
C LEU A 23 -19.38 35.92 4.64
N SER A 24 -19.93 36.97 4.01
CA SER A 24 -19.33 37.50 2.80
C SER A 24 -17.98 38.07 3.23
N ARG A 25 -16.95 37.22 3.30
CA ARG A 25 -15.57 37.67 3.45
C ARG A 25 -15.28 38.53 2.23
N SER A 26 -15.13 39.83 2.45
CA SER A 26 -14.57 40.74 1.47
C SER A 26 -13.18 40.23 1.08
N ASN A 27 -13.04 39.78 -0.18
CA ASN A 27 -11.83 39.17 -0.76
C ASN A 27 -10.62 40.12 -0.93
N GLY A 28 -10.40 41.08 -0.02
CA GLY A 28 -9.36 42.12 -0.18
C GLY A 28 -8.19 42.09 0.81
N GLU A 29 -8.35 41.62 2.05
CA GLU A 29 -7.43 42.00 3.14
C GLU A 29 -7.11 40.89 4.16
N GLN A 30 -7.39 39.62 3.88
CA GLN A 30 -7.09 38.55 4.84
C GLN A 30 -5.66 38.04 4.69
N ALA A 31 -4.92 37.95 5.79
CA ALA A 31 -3.60 37.35 5.84
C ALA A 31 -3.65 35.87 5.41
N ARG A 32 -2.80 35.47 4.46
CA ARG A 32 -2.77 34.11 3.88
C ARG A 32 -1.44 33.76 3.23
N ARG A 33 -1.21 32.47 3.01
CA ARG A 33 -0.14 31.93 2.17
C ARG A 33 -0.43 32.16 0.68
N ILE A 34 0.61 32.12 -0.15
CA ILE A 34 0.50 32.16 -1.62
C ILE A 34 0.26 30.73 -2.12
N GLU A 35 -0.70 30.53 -3.02
CA GLU A 35 -1.00 29.21 -3.60
C GLU A 35 -0.53 29.14 -5.06
N ILE A 36 0.35 28.20 -5.40
CA ILE A 36 0.90 28.04 -6.74
C ILE A 36 0.60 26.64 -7.27
N LEU A 37 0.04 26.55 -8.47
CA LEU A 37 -0.05 25.29 -9.21
C LEU A 37 1.31 25.03 -9.87
N PHE A 38 1.87 23.85 -9.69
CA PHE A 38 3.07 23.38 -10.36
C PHE A 38 2.67 22.32 -11.38
N LEU A 39 2.73 22.66 -12.67
CA LEU A 39 2.53 21.72 -13.77
C LEU A 39 3.86 21.06 -14.15
N GLY A 40 3.97 19.79 -13.79
CA GLY A 40 5.03 18.85 -14.15
C GLY A 40 4.67 18.00 -15.37
N HIS A 41 5.31 16.84 -15.50
CA HIS A 41 5.06 15.79 -16.50
C HIS A 41 5.64 14.44 -16.06
N GLU A 42 5.27 13.37 -16.75
CA GLU A 42 5.76 12.00 -16.48
C GLU A 42 7.19 11.72 -17.01
N SER A 43 7.89 12.72 -17.56
CA SER A 43 9.21 12.50 -18.16
C SER A 43 10.32 12.37 -17.11
N GLU A 44 11.14 11.32 -17.21
CA GLU A 44 12.30 11.08 -16.36
C GLU A 44 13.50 11.99 -16.65
N HIS A 45 13.60 12.56 -17.87
CA HIS A 45 14.71 13.46 -18.25
C HIS A 45 14.64 14.79 -17.48
N HIS A 46 13.43 15.32 -17.33
CA HIS A 46 13.12 16.48 -16.50
C HIS A 46 12.16 16.04 -15.40
N ASN A 47 12.58 15.13 -14.53
CA ASN A 47 11.72 14.47 -13.56
C ASN A 47 11.11 15.46 -12.54
N SER A 48 9.98 16.03 -12.93
CA SER A 48 9.31 17.09 -12.20
C SER A 48 8.76 16.60 -10.85
N ALA A 49 8.34 15.34 -10.74
CA ALA A 49 7.90 14.72 -9.49
C ALA A 49 9.05 14.57 -8.48
N LYS A 50 10.29 14.35 -8.95
CA LYS A 50 11.51 14.32 -8.13
C LYS A 50 11.92 15.72 -7.67
N TYR A 51 11.80 16.74 -8.52
CA TYR A 51 12.33 18.08 -8.24
C TYR A 51 11.35 19.00 -7.52
N ALA A 52 10.03 18.86 -7.73
CA ALA A 52 9.04 19.69 -7.06
C ALA A 52 9.14 19.65 -5.52
N PRO A 53 9.37 18.49 -4.85
CA PRO A 53 9.57 18.43 -3.41
C PRO A 53 10.77 19.22 -2.88
N ILE A 54 11.84 19.35 -3.67
CA ILE A 54 13.03 20.16 -3.31
C ILE A 54 12.61 21.63 -3.20
N LEU A 55 11.89 22.13 -4.20
CA LEU A 55 11.40 23.51 -4.20
C LEU A 55 10.29 23.75 -3.17
N MET A 56 9.38 22.78 -2.98
CA MET A 56 8.38 22.81 -1.91
C MET A 56 9.04 23.02 -0.56
N SER A 57 10.04 22.20 -0.23
CA SER A 57 10.77 22.28 1.04
C SER A 57 11.46 23.63 1.24
N ALA A 58 12.03 24.20 0.18
CA ALA A 58 12.70 25.50 0.23
C ALA A 58 11.71 26.68 0.40
N LEU A 59 10.54 26.62 -0.23
CA LEU A 59 9.58 27.72 -0.30
C LEU A 59 8.49 27.67 0.77
N PHE A 60 8.21 26.50 1.33
CA PHE A 60 7.08 26.32 2.24
C PHE A 60 7.21 27.21 3.49
N ASN A 61 8.36 27.23 4.15
CA ASN A 61 8.61 28.10 5.30
C ASN A 61 8.71 29.59 4.96
N ARG A 62 8.70 29.95 3.67
CA ARG A 62 8.57 31.33 3.17
C ARG A 62 7.13 31.75 2.91
N GLY A 63 6.16 30.86 3.11
CA GLY A 63 4.74 31.16 2.94
C GLY A 63 4.17 30.89 1.56
N ILE A 64 4.89 30.13 0.72
CA ILE A 64 4.47 29.75 -0.62
C ILE A 64 4.16 28.26 -0.62
N ASN A 65 2.93 27.90 -0.95
CA ASN A 65 2.48 26.53 -1.12
C ASN A 65 2.58 26.17 -2.60
N LEU A 66 3.12 24.99 -2.90
CA LEU A 66 3.06 24.41 -4.24
C LEU A 66 2.10 23.22 -4.22
N THR A 67 1.23 23.13 -5.22
CA THR A 67 0.41 21.94 -5.51
C THR A 67 0.88 21.36 -6.83
N TYR A 68 1.33 20.11 -6.83
CA TYR A 68 1.86 19.46 -8.04
C TYR A 68 0.76 18.75 -8.83
N THR A 69 0.86 18.80 -10.16
CA THR A 69 0.12 17.95 -11.09
C THR A 69 0.97 17.70 -12.33
N ASP A 70 0.87 16.52 -12.92
CA ASP A 70 1.38 16.16 -14.25
C ASP A 70 0.22 15.92 -15.24
N ASN A 71 -0.99 16.37 -14.91
CA ASN A 71 -2.12 16.28 -15.80
C ASN A 71 -2.40 17.66 -16.46
N PRO A 72 -2.19 17.82 -17.77
CA PRO A 72 -2.49 19.08 -18.46
C PRO A 72 -3.98 19.44 -18.45
N ASP A 73 -4.89 18.49 -18.18
CA ASP A 73 -6.32 18.79 -18.03
C ASP A 73 -6.64 19.66 -16.80
N ASP A 74 -5.69 19.77 -15.85
CA ASP A 74 -5.78 20.71 -14.74
C ASP A 74 -5.61 22.18 -15.16
N LEU A 75 -5.20 22.44 -16.41
CA LEU A 75 -5.24 23.76 -17.04
C LEU A 75 -6.65 24.12 -17.49
N ASN A 76 -7.57 24.23 -16.55
CA ASN A 76 -8.95 24.66 -16.77
C ASN A 76 -9.33 25.79 -15.80
N THR A 77 -10.31 26.60 -16.18
CA THR A 77 -10.72 27.80 -15.40
C THR A 77 -11.10 27.46 -13.96
N ALA A 78 -11.82 26.35 -13.73
CA ALA A 78 -12.27 25.97 -12.40
C ALA A 78 -11.09 25.66 -11.48
N ASN A 79 -10.11 24.89 -11.96
CA ASN A 79 -8.94 24.55 -11.17
C ASN A 79 -7.97 25.73 -11.00
N LEU A 80 -7.64 26.44 -12.09
CA LEU A 80 -6.74 27.59 -12.07
C LEU A 80 -7.24 28.70 -11.13
N SER A 81 -8.56 28.87 -10.98
CA SER A 81 -9.14 29.87 -10.06
C SER A 81 -8.73 29.71 -8.60
N LYS A 82 -8.26 28.53 -8.20
CA LYS A 82 -7.80 28.23 -6.83
C LYS A 82 -6.41 28.79 -6.53
N TYR A 83 -5.65 29.21 -7.55
CA TYR A 83 -4.24 29.55 -7.44
C TYR A 83 -3.95 31.03 -7.74
N ASP A 84 -2.80 31.51 -7.27
CA ASP A 84 -2.28 32.85 -7.50
C ASP A 84 -1.28 32.92 -8.65
N GLY A 85 -0.67 31.78 -8.99
CA GLY A 85 0.20 31.64 -10.14
C GLY A 85 0.38 30.19 -10.56
N LEU A 86 1.00 30.02 -11.73
CA LEU A 86 1.31 28.73 -12.34
C LEU A 86 2.82 28.64 -12.61
N VAL A 87 3.46 27.66 -11.99
CA VAL A 87 4.79 27.17 -12.38
C VAL A 87 4.60 26.12 -13.46
N VAL A 88 5.40 26.20 -14.52
CA VAL A 88 5.48 25.14 -15.54
C VAL A 88 6.90 24.62 -15.56
N TYR A 89 7.06 23.31 -15.43
CA TYR A 89 8.32 22.59 -15.63
C TYR A 89 7.99 21.25 -16.28
N ALA A 90 7.81 21.29 -17.59
CA ALA A 90 7.29 20.19 -18.39
C ALA A 90 7.83 20.28 -19.83
N ASN A 91 7.44 19.32 -20.67
CA ASN A 91 7.74 19.26 -22.10
C ASN A 91 6.47 18.95 -22.95
N TYR A 92 5.28 19.40 -22.54
CA TYR A 92 4.07 19.16 -23.32
C TYR A 92 4.09 19.94 -24.63
N ASP A 93 4.09 19.26 -25.77
CA ASP A 93 4.15 19.93 -27.07
C ASP A 93 2.86 20.68 -27.42
N VAL A 94 1.71 20.12 -27.01
CA VAL A 94 0.38 20.56 -27.43
C VAL A 94 -0.43 21.05 -26.25
N ILE A 95 -1.09 22.21 -26.42
CA ILE A 95 -2.20 22.68 -25.58
C ILE A 95 -3.49 22.69 -26.37
N SER A 96 -4.59 22.23 -25.78
CA SER A 96 -5.92 22.32 -26.41
C SER A 96 -6.43 23.77 -26.42
N PRO A 97 -7.35 24.13 -27.33
CA PRO A 97 -7.92 25.49 -27.37
C PRO A 97 -8.58 25.93 -26.05
N THR A 98 -9.22 25.00 -25.34
CA THR A 98 -9.85 25.27 -24.04
C THR A 98 -8.83 25.50 -22.92
N GLN A 99 -7.75 24.72 -22.90
CA GLN A 99 -6.64 24.93 -21.96
C GLN A 99 -5.89 26.23 -22.27
N GLU A 100 -5.65 26.54 -23.55
CA GLU A 100 -5.03 27.81 -23.98
C GLU A 100 -5.87 28.99 -23.47
N ALA A 101 -7.17 28.99 -23.72
CA ALA A 101 -8.05 30.06 -23.27
C ALA A 101 -8.02 30.23 -21.75
N ALA A 102 -8.13 29.14 -20.99
CA ALA A 102 -8.09 29.17 -19.54
C ALA A 102 -6.75 29.71 -18.99
N LEU A 103 -5.62 29.29 -19.59
CA LEU A 103 -4.29 29.76 -19.22
C LEU A 103 -4.11 31.25 -19.54
N MET A 104 -4.48 31.68 -20.74
CA MET A 104 -4.36 33.08 -21.14
C MET A 104 -5.24 33.98 -20.26
N ASP A 105 -6.50 33.60 -20.02
CA ASP A 105 -7.41 34.34 -19.15
C ASP A 105 -6.87 34.43 -17.71
N PHE A 106 -6.33 33.32 -17.18
CA PHE A 106 -5.72 33.28 -15.85
C PHE A 106 -4.61 34.33 -15.73
N VAL A 107 -3.64 34.33 -16.64
CA VAL A 107 -2.51 35.28 -16.60
C VAL A 107 -2.97 36.70 -16.90
N GLU A 108 -3.74 36.92 -17.96
CA GLU A 108 -4.19 38.26 -18.38
C GLU A 108 -5.07 38.95 -17.33
N SER A 109 -5.77 38.16 -16.49
CA SER A 109 -6.55 38.68 -15.35
C SER A 109 -5.69 39.23 -14.19
N GLY A 110 -4.39 38.94 -14.16
CA GLY A 110 -3.46 39.43 -13.15
C GLY A 110 -2.70 38.35 -12.37
N LYS A 111 -2.85 37.07 -12.72
CA LYS A 111 -2.18 35.96 -12.03
C LYS A 111 -0.75 35.75 -12.55
N GLY A 112 0.10 35.12 -11.73
CA GLY A 112 1.51 34.90 -12.06
C GLY A 112 1.72 33.74 -13.04
N PHE A 113 2.65 33.89 -13.98
CA PHE A 113 3.15 32.79 -14.83
C PHE A 113 4.65 32.63 -14.64
N ILE A 114 5.09 31.43 -14.23
CA ILE A 114 6.45 31.16 -13.75
C ILE A 114 7.02 29.92 -14.50
N PRO A 115 7.22 30.00 -15.83
CA PRO A 115 7.88 28.93 -16.58
C PRO A 115 9.35 28.77 -16.16
N LEU A 116 9.77 27.53 -15.94
CA LEU A 116 11.13 27.17 -15.56
C LEU A 116 11.75 26.25 -16.60
N HIS A 117 13.00 26.52 -16.96
CA HIS A 117 13.87 25.66 -17.77
C HIS A 117 13.18 25.14 -19.05
N SER A 118 12.77 23.87 -19.05
CA SER A 118 12.19 23.15 -20.17
C SER A 118 10.83 23.67 -20.59
N ALA A 119 10.17 24.47 -19.75
CA ALA A 119 8.89 25.10 -20.09
C ALA A 119 8.93 25.92 -21.38
N SER A 120 10.10 26.46 -21.76
CA SER A 120 10.33 27.12 -23.06
C SER A 120 10.11 26.22 -24.28
N HIS A 121 9.99 24.90 -24.08
CA HIS A 121 9.62 23.92 -25.09
C HIS A 121 8.14 23.51 -25.06
N CYS A 122 7.35 23.98 -24.10
CA CYS A 122 5.93 23.64 -24.01
C CYS A 122 5.06 24.39 -25.01
N PHE A 123 3.92 23.79 -25.35
CA PHE A 123 2.77 24.40 -26.02
C PHE A 123 3.10 25.09 -27.34
N ARG A 124 4.02 24.48 -28.11
CA ARG A 124 4.58 25.07 -29.34
C ARG A 124 3.54 25.24 -30.44
N ASN A 125 2.40 24.55 -30.33
CA ASN A 125 1.25 24.73 -31.20
C ASN A 125 0.49 26.06 -30.97
N SER A 126 0.81 26.82 -29.91
CA SER A 126 0.15 28.09 -29.58
C SER A 126 1.12 29.27 -29.65
N GLU A 127 0.98 30.10 -30.69
CA GLU A 127 1.75 31.34 -30.81
C GLU A 127 1.50 32.31 -29.63
N LYS A 128 0.29 32.30 -29.06
CA LYS A 128 -0.06 33.17 -27.92
C LYS A 128 0.71 32.78 -26.67
N VAL A 129 0.77 31.48 -26.37
CA VAL A 129 1.47 30.97 -25.18
C VAL A 129 2.98 31.15 -25.33
N VAL A 130 3.53 30.87 -26.52
CA VAL A 130 4.97 31.13 -26.82
C VAL A 130 5.30 32.61 -26.65
N ARG A 131 4.45 33.52 -27.14
CA ARG A 131 4.63 34.97 -26.95
C ARG A 131 4.55 35.39 -25.48
N MET A 132 3.58 34.85 -24.73
CA MET A 132 3.45 35.12 -23.29
C MET A 132 4.71 34.71 -22.52
N MET A 133 5.29 33.55 -22.85
CA MET A 133 6.51 33.03 -22.24
C MET A 133 7.74 33.92 -22.45
N GLY A 134 7.74 34.71 -23.52
CA GLY A 134 8.81 35.67 -23.84
C GLY A 134 9.92 35.10 -24.71
N GLY A 135 9.94 33.80 -24.96
CA GLY A 135 10.93 33.14 -25.80
C GLY A 135 10.64 31.65 -25.91
N GLN A 136 11.27 30.98 -26.88
CA GLN A 136 11.07 29.56 -27.14
C GLN A 136 12.42 28.85 -27.20
N PHE A 137 12.48 27.65 -26.63
CA PHE A 137 13.64 26.78 -26.78
C PHE A 137 13.98 26.57 -28.26
N ASN A 138 15.28 26.62 -28.59
CA ASN A 138 15.79 26.31 -29.94
C ASN A 138 16.77 25.13 -29.91
N THR A 139 17.89 25.30 -29.19
CA THR A 139 18.96 24.30 -29.08
C THR A 139 19.59 24.35 -27.69
N HIS A 140 20.32 23.31 -27.31
CA HIS A 140 21.15 23.33 -26.11
C HIS A 140 22.43 22.53 -26.28
N GLY A 141 23.40 22.83 -25.42
CA GLY A 141 24.48 21.93 -25.03
C GLY A 141 24.35 21.58 -23.55
N THR A 142 25.44 21.18 -22.92
CA THR A 142 25.53 21.00 -21.45
C THR A 142 26.89 21.48 -20.96
N GLY A 143 26.95 21.92 -19.70
CA GLY A 143 28.21 22.30 -19.08
C GLY A 143 28.04 23.10 -17.80
N SER A 144 29.15 23.33 -17.09
CA SER A 144 29.19 24.27 -15.97
C SER A 144 29.38 25.69 -16.48
N PHE A 145 28.54 26.61 -16.03
CA PHE A 145 28.65 28.03 -16.37
C PHE A 145 28.07 28.90 -15.27
N THR A 146 28.40 30.20 -15.34
CA THR A 146 27.80 31.24 -14.50
C THR A 146 27.10 32.25 -15.41
N ALA A 147 25.82 32.53 -15.16
CA ALA A 147 25.12 33.62 -15.84
C ALA A 147 25.42 34.97 -15.13
N ALA A 148 25.69 36.00 -15.92
CA ALA A 148 25.94 37.34 -15.43
C ALA A 148 24.61 38.07 -15.17
N ILE A 149 24.48 38.70 -14.01
CA ILE A 149 23.30 39.52 -13.66
C ILE A 149 23.40 40.87 -14.37
N THR A 150 22.37 41.22 -15.16
CA THR A 150 22.32 42.46 -15.95
C THR A 150 21.60 43.60 -15.23
N ASP A 151 20.70 43.30 -14.29
CA ASP A 151 19.97 44.29 -13.47
C ASP A 151 19.90 43.88 -12.00
N THR A 152 20.91 44.32 -11.23
CA THR A 152 21.03 43.99 -9.80
C THR A 152 19.99 44.71 -8.92
N LYS A 153 19.27 45.71 -9.44
CA LYS A 153 18.27 46.48 -8.67
C LYS A 153 16.87 45.89 -8.78
N HIS A 154 16.61 45.06 -9.78
CA HIS A 154 15.30 44.44 -9.97
C HIS A 154 14.91 43.59 -8.75
N PRO A 155 13.65 43.63 -8.27
CA PRO A 155 13.22 42.86 -7.08
C PRO A 155 13.52 41.36 -7.17
N VAL A 156 13.47 40.77 -8.37
CA VAL A 156 13.80 39.35 -8.59
C VAL A 156 15.26 39.03 -8.23
N MET A 157 16.17 39.99 -8.38
CA MET A 157 17.62 39.81 -8.14
C MET A 157 18.04 40.09 -6.70
N GLN A 158 17.11 40.45 -5.80
CA GLN A 158 17.45 40.76 -4.41
C GLN A 158 17.99 39.53 -3.67
N GLY A 159 19.25 39.60 -3.24
CA GLY A 159 19.93 38.50 -2.56
C GLY A 159 20.35 37.35 -3.48
N VAL A 160 20.23 37.51 -4.80
CA VAL A 160 20.72 36.55 -5.79
C VAL A 160 22.11 36.99 -6.24
N THR A 161 23.10 36.11 -6.10
CA THR A 161 24.47 36.32 -6.59
C THR A 161 24.71 35.43 -7.81
N PRO A 162 25.66 35.77 -8.71
CA PRO A 162 26.09 34.81 -9.73
C PRO A 162 26.58 33.52 -9.07
N PHE A 163 26.19 32.37 -9.62
CA PHE A 163 26.59 31.06 -9.13
C PHE A 163 26.90 30.14 -10.31
N GLU A 164 27.88 29.26 -10.12
CA GLU A 164 28.21 28.22 -11.09
C GLU A 164 27.37 26.97 -10.80
N THR A 165 26.77 26.41 -11.84
CA THR A 165 26.13 25.11 -11.78
C THR A 165 26.32 24.41 -13.12
N TRP A 166 26.28 23.08 -13.10
CA TRP A 166 26.15 22.31 -14.34
C TRP A 166 24.67 22.31 -14.74
N ASP A 167 24.38 22.68 -15.99
CA ASP A 167 23.01 22.74 -16.52
C ASP A 167 23.01 22.54 -18.05
N GLU A 168 21.82 22.50 -18.67
CA GLU A 168 21.70 22.60 -20.13
C GLU A 168 21.88 24.06 -20.58
N THR A 169 22.80 24.27 -21.53
CA THR A 169 23.15 25.59 -22.04
C THR A 169 22.16 26.03 -23.13
N TYR A 170 20.94 26.36 -22.73
CA TYR A 170 19.86 26.72 -23.66
C TYR A 170 20.22 27.93 -24.51
N VAL A 171 19.74 27.90 -25.75
CA VAL A 171 19.68 28.99 -26.71
C VAL A 171 18.24 29.13 -27.15
N HIS A 172 17.74 30.36 -27.17
CA HIS A 172 16.34 30.64 -27.43
C HIS A 172 16.12 31.25 -28.83
N SER A 173 14.92 31.04 -29.35
CA SER A 173 14.37 31.70 -30.53
C SER A 173 13.07 32.44 -30.14
N ASN A 174 12.50 33.22 -31.06
CA ASN A 174 11.23 33.94 -30.82
C ASN A 174 11.22 34.83 -29.57
N LEU A 175 12.39 35.37 -29.20
CA LEU A 175 12.55 36.28 -28.06
C LEU A 175 11.71 37.54 -28.28
N GLN A 176 10.92 37.90 -27.26
CA GLN A 176 10.06 39.07 -27.33
C GLN A 176 10.84 40.36 -27.02
N PRO A 177 10.59 41.46 -27.75
CA PRO A 177 11.35 42.71 -27.61
C PRO A 177 11.11 43.42 -26.27
N ASP A 178 10.04 43.09 -25.56
CA ASP A 178 9.66 43.64 -24.26
C ASP A 178 10.04 42.74 -23.08
N ASN A 179 10.90 41.73 -23.30
CA ASN A 179 11.57 41.03 -22.22
C ASN A 179 12.55 41.96 -21.49
N GLN A 180 12.40 42.13 -20.19
CA GLN A 180 13.44 42.70 -19.34
C GLN A 180 14.39 41.58 -18.91
N VAL A 181 15.54 41.48 -19.59
CA VAL A 181 16.57 40.47 -19.31
C VAL A 181 17.28 40.82 -18.00
N LEU A 182 17.29 39.87 -17.07
CA LEU A 182 17.89 39.99 -15.74
C LEU A 182 19.20 39.20 -15.59
N MET A 183 19.40 38.16 -16.42
CA MET A 183 20.66 37.43 -16.51
C MET A 183 20.98 37.04 -17.95
N THR A 184 22.26 37.02 -18.30
CA THR A 184 22.78 36.52 -19.58
C THR A 184 23.88 35.49 -19.37
N ARG A 185 23.87 34.42 -20.16
CA ARG A 185 24.97 33.44 -20.25
C ARG A 185 25.85 33.78 -21.45
N ASP A 186 27.17 33.59 -21.34
CA ASP A 186 28.03 33.66 -22.53
C ASP A 186 27.82 32.42 -23.42
N GLU A 187 27.42 32.66 -24.66
CA GLU A 187 27.29 31.67 -25.71
C GLU A 187 28.27 32.02 -26.83
N ASN A 188 29.49 31.50 -26.73
CA ASN A 188 30.56 31.72 -27.71
C ASN A 188 30.83 33.22 -27.96
N GLY A 189 30.92 34.03 -26.90
CA GLY A 189 31.13 35.47 -26.97
C GLY A 189 29.87 36.30 -27.25
N ARG A 190 28.68 35.69 -27.26
CA ARG A 190 27.39 36.38 -27.39
C ARG A 190 26.59 36.27 -26.08
N PRO A 191 26.01 37.37 -25.57
CA PRO A 191 25.17 37.32 -24.39
C PRO A 191 23.80 36.70 -24.71
N GLU A 192 23.59 35.46 -24.30
CA GLU A 192 22.31 34.74 -24.43
C GLU A 192 21.40 35.05 -23.23
N PRO A 193 20.18 35.58 -23.42
CA PRO A 193 19.22 35.78 -22.33
C PRO A 193 18.92 34.47 -21.61
N TYR A 194 19.10 34.47 -20.29
CA TYR A 194 18.97 33.25 -19.48
C TYR A 194 17.95 33.39 -18.35
N THR A 195 17.61 34.61 -17.94
CA THR A 195 16.49 34.90 -17.03
C THR A 195 15.90 36.24 -17.41
N TRP A 196 14.58 36.32 -17.50
CA TRP A 196 13.86 37.56 -17.85
C TRP A 196 12.50 37.66 -17.17
N VAL A 197 11.96 38.87 -17.20
CA VAL A 197 10.58 39.15 -16.81
C VAL A 197 9.83 39.88 -17.91
N ARG A 198 8.51 39.70 -17.96
CA ARG A 198 7.58 40.33 -18.92
C ARG A 198 6.21 40.55 -18.28
N THR A 199 5.37 41.37 -18.91
CA THR A 199 3.94 41.50 -18.58
C THR A 199 3.04 40.97 -19.69
N GLN A 200 1.94 40.31 -19.33
CA GLN A 200 0.90 39.84 -20.25
C GLN A 200 -0.48 40.22 -19.68
N GLY A 201 -1.22 41.11 -20.36
CA GLY A 201 -2.42 41.70 -19.79
C GLY A 201 -2.10 42.42 -18.47
N LYS A 202 -2.79 42.05 -17.38
CA LYS A 202 -2.47 42.50 -16.02
C LYS A 202 -1.46 41.59 -15.29
N GLY A 203 -1.17 40.42 -15.86
CA GLY A 203 -0.29 39.41 -15.28
C GLY A 203 1.19 39.69 -15.49
N ARG A 204 2.00 38.99 -14.71
CA ARG A 204 3.46 39.10 -14.71
C ARG A 204 4.06 37.72 -14.99
N VAL A 205 5.04 37.69 -15.87
CA VAL A 205 5.72 36.49 -16.35
C VAL A 205 7.18 36.53 -15.90
N PHE A 206 7.63 35.49 -15.20
CA PHE A 206 9.03 35.27 -14.86
C PHE A 206 9.51 34.00 -15.54
N TYR A 207 10.64 34.06 -16.24
CA TYR A 207 11.30 32.88 -16.81
C TYR A 207 12.75 32.81 -16.39
N THR A 208 13.22 31.60 -16.11
CA THR A 208 14.65 31.28 -16.03
C THR A 208 14.94 29.98 -16.77
N ALA A 209 16.03 29.95 -17.53
CA ALA A 209 16.49 28.76 -18.23
C ALA A 209 17.28 27.80 -17.31
N TYR A 210 17.61 28.20 -16.07
CA TYR A 210 18.19 27.30 -15.08
C TYR A 210 17.20 26.20 -14.66
N GLY A 211 17.66 24.97 -14.45
CA GLY A 211 16.90 23.94 -13.76
C GLY A 211 16.87 22.56 -14.38
N HIS A 212 17.94 22.08 -15.03
CA HIS A 212 17.95 20.74 -15.61
C HIS A 212 17.81 19.61 -14.59
N ASP A 213 18.58 19.64 -13.49
CA ASP A 213 18.57 18.56 -12.49
C ASP A 213 18.89 19.01 -11.06
N GLU A 214 18.93 18.06 -10.13
CA GLU A 214 19.15 18.29 -8.70
C GLU A 214 20.38 19.17 -8.38
N ARG A 215 21.40 19.25 -9.23
CA ARG A 215 22.58 20.08 -8.99
C ARG A 215 22.23 21.56 -8.98
N THR A 216 21.31 21.98 -9.85
CA THR A 216 20.77 23.35 -9.87
C THR A 216 19.66 23.51 -8.83
N TRP A 217 18.73 22.55 -8.74
CA TRP A 217 17.58 22.64 -7.82
C TRP A 217 17.97 22.68 -6.34
N ASN A 218 19.09 22.04 -5.96
CA ASN A 218 19.63 22.09 -4.59
C ASN A 218 20.43 23.36 -4.29
N GLN A 219 20.68 24.25 -5.27
CA GLN A 219 21.39 25.50 -5.01
C GLN A 219 20.47 26.46 -4.25
N PRO A 220 20.84 26.93 -3.04
CA PRO A 220 20.04 27.92 -2.32
C PRO A 220 19.83 29.22 -3.11
N VAL A 221 20.81 29.58 -3.95
CA VAL A 221 20.72 30.77 -4.81
C VAL A 221 19.69 30.60 -5.94
N PHE A 222 19.57 29.39 -6.52
CA PHE A 222 18.51 29.08 -7.48
C PHE A 222 17.13 29.08 -6.83
N GLN A 223 17.00 28.44 -5.66
CA GLN A 223 15.76 28.46 -4.89
C GLN A 223 15.34 29.90 -4.55
N LYS A 224 16.30 30.76 -4.19
CA LYS A 224 16.07 32.19 -3.94
C LYS A 224 15.65 32.96 -5.18
N LEU A 225 16.24 32.65 -6.34
CA LEU A 225 15.85 33.23 -7.63
C LEU A 225 14.39 32.89 -7.95
N VAL A 226 14.00 31.62 -7.80
CA VAL A 226 12.63 31.16 -8.05
C VAL A 226 11.64 31.76 -7.04
N GLU A 227 12.00 31.81 -5.74
CA GLU A 227 11.22 32.49 -4.70
C GLU A 227 10.91 33.93 -5.10
N ASN A 228 11.95 34.70 -5.45
CA ASN A 228 11.78 36.10 -5.81
C ASN A 228 10.98 36.27 -7.12
N GLY A 229 11.16 35.35 -8.08
CA GLY A 229 10.38 35.27 -9.32
C GLY A 229 8.90 35.09 -9.06
N ILE A 230 8.53 34.13 -8.20
CA ILE A 230 7.14 33.89 -7.77
C ILE A 230 6.58 35.14 -7.07
N LEU A 231 7.29 35.66 -6.06
CA LEU A 231 6.86 36.84 -5.30
C LEU A 231 6.63 38.07 -6.19
N TRP A 232 7.48 38.25 -7.21
CA TRP A 232 7.31 39.32 -8.19
C TRP A 232 6.10 39.07 -9.10
N ALA A 233 5.91 37.84 -9.57
CA ALA A 233 4.86 37.44 -10.51
C ALA A 233 3.45 37.53 -9.90
N VAL A 234 3.26 37.12 -8.64
CA VAL A 234 1.93 37.18 -7.98
C VAL A 234 1.53 38.60 -7.54
N GLY A 235 2.47 39.53 -7.48
CA GLY A 235 2.20 40.94 -7.24
C GLY A 235 2.15 41.39 -5.78
N ASP A 236 2.16 42.71 -5.60
CA ASP A 236 2.34 43.40 -4.31
C ASP A 236 1.22 43.15 -3.28
N PRO A 237 -0.08 43.09 -3.67
CA PRO A 237 -1.16 42.83 -2.70
C PRO A 237 -1.00 41.49 -1.97
N LEU A 238 -0.70 40.41 -2.70
CA LEU A 238 -0.50 39.08 -2.11
C LEU A 238 0.75 39.03 -1.23
N ARG A 239 1.84 39.72 -1.62
CA ARG A 239 3.03 39.85 -0.76
C ARG A 239 2.71 40.53 0.57
N LYS A 240 1.84 41.54 0.59
CA LYS A 240 1.39 42.20 1.82
C LYS A 240 0.54 41.27 2.69
N GLN A 241 -0.40 40.52 2.09
CA GLN A 241 -1.21 39.53 2.81
C GLN A 241 -0.35 38.41 3.42
N LEU A 242 0.68 37.95 2.69
CA LEU A 242 1.65 37.00 3.22
C LEU A 242 2.44 37.58 4.41
N ALA A 243 2.92 38.81 4.30
CA ALA A 243 3.63 39.46 5.41
C ALA A 243 2.75 39.60 6.67
N GLN A 244 1.45 39.88 6.49
CA GLN A 244 0.48 39.96 7.58
C GLN A 244 0.20 38.62 8.27
N LEU A 245 0.49 37.47 7.61
CA LEU A 245 0.32 36.15 8.21
C LEU A 245 1.23 35.95 9.44
N ALA A 246 2.35 36.67 9.48
CA ALA A 246 3.34 36.62 10.55
C ALA A 246 3.72 35.17 10.88
N LEU A 247 4.43 34.51 9.94
CA LEU A 247 4.93 33.15 10.11
C LEU A 247 5.84 33.07 11.35
N PRO A 248 5.75 32.00 12.15
CA PRO A 248 6.52 31.86 13.38
C PRO A 248 8.02 31.76 13.07
N THR A 249 8.85 32.34 13.94
CA THR A 249 10.31 32.15 13.89
C THR A 249 10.67 30.89 14.67
N LEU A 250 11.11 29.86 13.98
CA LEU A 250 11.50 28.59 14.60
C LEU A 250 12.80 28.75 15.39
N THR A 251 12.81 28.28 16.63
CA THR A 251 13.99 28.29 17.50
C THR A 251 14.39 26.86 17.87
N TYR A 252 15.69 26.64 18.00
CA TYR A 252 16.26 25.30 18.18
C TYR A 252 17.31 25.28 19.30
N VAL A 253 17.30 24.20 20.07
CA VAL A 253 18.26 23.90 21.14
C VAL A 253 19.01 22.59 20.86
N ASP A 254 20.19 22.44 21.44
CA ASP A 254 20.93 21.18 21.34
C ASP A 254 20.31 20.14 22.27
N ALA A 255 20.14 18.92 21.76
CA ALA A 255 19.58 17.80 22.51
C ALA A 255 20.11 16.47 21.96
N GLN A 256 20.01 15.41 22.76
CA GLN A 256 20.43 14.07 22.36
C GLN A 256 19.33 13.40 21.52
N ILE A 257 19.40 13.61 20.21
CA ILE A 257 18.40 13.14 19.24
C ILE A 257 19.00 12.00 18.41
N PRO A 258 18.26 10.90 18.15
CA PRO A 258 18.69 9.90 17.18
C PRO A 258 18.89 10.51 15.78
N ASN A 259 20.04 10.25 15.16
CA ASN A 259 20.40 10.76 13.83
C ASN A 259 20.56 9.58 12.85
N TYR A 260 19.50 8.78 12.68
CA TYR A 260 19.50 7.57 11.85
C TYR A 260 19.97 7.82 10.40
N GLU A 261 19.67 9.01 9.88
CA GLU A 261 20.07 9.47 8.55
C GLU A 261 21.52 9.99 8.46
N LYS A 262 22.24 10.06 9.59
CA LYS A 262 23.63 10.55 9.69
C LYS A 262 23.81 11.95 9.10
N ARG A 263 22.83 12.83 9.33
CA ARG A 263 22.85 14.23 8.88
C ARG A 263 24.03 14.98 9.48
N ASN A 264 24.63 15.87 8.69
CA ASN A 264 25.67 16.80 9.11
C ASN A 264 25.28 18.24 8.68
N PRO A 265 25.02 19.15 9.63
CA PRO A 265 25.06 18.96 11.09
C PRO A 265 23.96 18.02 11.59
N ALA A 266 24.16 17.46 12.80
CA ALA A 266 23.16 16.62 13.45
C ALA A 266 21.85 17.41 13.73
N PRO A 267 20.69 16.75 13.78
CA PRO A 267 19.42 17.39 14.10
C PRO A 267 19.45 18.10 15.46
N ARG A 268 18.75 19.22 15.55
CA ARG A 268 18.54 19.99 16.79
C ARG A 268 17.07 19.94 17.19
N LEU A 269 16.76 20.13 18.46
CA LEU A 269 15.39 20.11 18.97
C LEU A 269 14.73 21.45 18.70
N GLN A 270 13.64 21.47 17.92
CA GLN A 270 12.79 22.65 17.80
C GLN A 270 12.04 22.86 19.11
N ASN A 271 11.92 24.10 19.59
CA ASN A 271 10.97 24.39 20.67
C ASN A 271 9.52 24.16 20.19
N PRO A 272 8.64 23.61 21.03
CA PRO A 272 7.24 23.40 20.66
C PRO A 272 6.54 24.73 20.36
N LEU A 273 5.58 24.70 19.44
CA LEU A 273 4.80 25.87 19.03
C LEU A 273 3.43 25.87 19.68
N SER A 274 2.80 27.04 19.82
CA SER A 274 1.37 27.09 20.12
C SER A 274 0.53 26.49 18.96
N PRO A 275 -0.70 26.02 19.21
CA PRO A 275 -1.56 25.50 18.15
C PRO A 275 -1.73 26.49 16.97
N ALA A 276 -1.91 27.78 17.27
CA ALA A 276 -2.08 28.82 16.25
C ALA A 276 -0.81 29.07 15.41
N GLU A 277 0.39 28.93 15.99
CA GLU A 277 1.65 29.04 15.25
C GLU A 277 1.92 27.81 14.39
N SER A 278 1.70 26.62 14.96
CA SER A 278 1.87 25.34 14.26
C SER A 278 0.96 25.25 13.02
N MET A 279 -0.31 25.66 13.12
CA MET A 279 -1.22 25.69 11.97
C MET A 279 -0.74 26.54 10.79
N LYS A 280 0.09 27.58 11.01
CA LYS A 280 0.67 28.40 9.92
C LYS A 280 1.76 27.65 9.14
N LEU A 281 2.25 26.54 9.70
CA LEU A 281 3.24 25.63 9.13
C LEU A 281 2.59 24.33 8.61
N ILE A 282 1.28 24.34 8.35
CA ILE A 282 0.56 23.22 7.76
C ILE A 282 0.00 23.64 6.39
N GLN A 283 0.25 22.81 5.38
CA GLN A 283 -0.39 22.88 4.07
C GLN A 283 -1.59 21.95 4.02
N VAL A 284 -2.71 22.41 3.46
CA VAL A 284 -3.84 21.60 2.99
C VAL A 284 -4.11 21.92 1.51
N PRO A 285 -4.80 21.05 0.74
CA PRO A 285 -5.06 21.30 -0.67
C PRO A 285 -5.77 22.64 -0.93
N ALA A 286 -5.50 23.24 -2.09
CA ALA A 286 -6.15 24.49 -2.47
C ALA A 286 -7.68 24.30 -2.56
N GLY A 287 -8.41 25.20 -1.88
CA GLY A 287 -9.88 25.11 -1.74
C GLY A 287 -10.35 24.45 -0.43
N PHE A 288 -9.41 24.02 0.42
CA PHE A 288 -9.68 23.52 1.77
C PHE A 288 -9.18 24.51 2.83
N ASP A 289 -9.73 24.39 4.03
CA ASP A 289 -9.29 25.09 5.23
C ASP A 289 -8.98 24.07 6.35
N LEU A 290 -8.08 24.45 7.25
CA LEU A 290 -7.74 23.69 8.45
C LEU A 290 -8.36 24.39 9.66
N GLU A 291 -9.14 23.66 10.45
CA GLU A 291 -9.78 24.14 11.68
C GLU A 291 -9.28 23.35 12.88
N LEU A 292 -8.99 24.04 13.99
CA LEU A 292 -8.61 23.40 15.25
C LEU A 292 -9.87 23.11 16.06
N PHE A 293 -10.11 21.84 16.39
CA PHE A 293 -11.25 21.43 17.20
C PHE A 293 -10.91 21.35 18.70
N ALA A 294 -9.80 20.69 19.04
CA ALA A 294 -9.33 20.56 20.42
C ALA A 294 -7.79 20.54 20.47
N ALA A 295 -7.20 20.99 21.58
CA ALA A 295 -5.75 21.03 21.78
C ALA A 295 -5.41 20.87 23.27
N GLU A 296 -4.12 20.82 23.57
CA GLU A 296 -3.60 20.89 24.94
C GLU A 296 -4.06 22.17 25.67
N PRO A 297 -4.31 22.11 27.00
CA PRO A 297 -4.16 20.96 27.89
C PRO A 297 -5.37 20.01 27.91
N ASP A 298 -6.44 20.32 27.17
CA ASP A 298 -7.69 19.55 27.23
C ASP A 298 -7.58 18.18 26.54
N ILE A 299 -6.69 18.07 25.55
CA ILE A 299 -6.33 16.81 24.87
C ILE A 299 -4.81 16.61 24.89
N ILE A 300 -4.38 15.38 25.18
CA ILE A 300 -2.98 14.96 25.25
C ILE A 300 -2.82 13.61 24.53
N ASN A 301 -1.80 13.46 23.67
CA ASN A 301 -1.45 12.23 22.97
C ASN A 301 -2.66 11.44 22.43
N PRO A 302 -3.50 12.04 21.55
CA PRO A 302 -4.65 11.35 21.00
C PRO A 302 -4.21 10.23 20.04
N ILE A 303 -4.48 8.97 20.40
CA ILE A 303 -4.10 7.81 19.59
C ILE A 303 -5.16 7.40 18.57
N THR A 304 -6.44 7.58 18.91
CA THR A 304 -7.56 7.23 18.05
C THR A 304 -8.79 8.08 18.32
N MET A 305 -9.66 8.19 17.32
CA MET A 305 -10.94 8.89 17.37
C MET A 305 -12.09 7.95 16.98
N ALA A 306 -13.28 8.23 17.48
CA ALA A 306 -14.55 7.73 16.93
C ALA A 306 -15.70 8.68 17.28
N TRP A 307 -16.90 8.43 16.73
CA TRP A 307 -18.10 9.20 17.06
C TRP A 307 -19.26 8.31 17.48
N ASP A 308 -20.04 8.80 18.45
CA ASP A 308 -21.27 8.15 18.89
C ASP A 308 -22.47 8.51 17.99
N GLU A 309 -23.63 7.89 18.23
CA GLU A 309 -24.85 8.14 17.45
C GLU A 309 -25.44 9.56 17.59
N ARG A 310 -24.84 10.41 18.43
CA ARG A 310 -25.15 11.84 18.59
C ARG A 310 -24.15 12.73 17.85
N GLY A 311 -23.14 12.15 17.19
CA GLY A 311 -22.10 12.87 16.46
C GLY A 311 -21.02 13.48 17.37
N ARG A 312 -20.94 13.08 18.64
CA ARG A 312 -19.90 13.59 19.56
C ARG A 312 -18.59 12.87 19.33
N LEU A 313 -17.47 13.59 19.44
CA LEU A 313 -16.13 13.01 19.28
C LEU A 313 -15.71 12.27 20.56
N TRP A 314 -15.21 11.06 20.41
CA TRP A 314 -14.60 10.25 21.47
C TRP A 314 -13.14 10.03 21.14
N VAL A 315 -12.26 10.28 22.10
CA VAL A 315 -10.81 10.25 21.93
C VAL A 315 -10.21 9.32 22.96
N VAL A 316 -9.32 8.44 22.51
CA VAL A 316 -8.41 7.72 23.40
C VAL A 316 -7.16 8.57 23.59
N GLU A 317 -6.85 8.92 24.83
CA GLU A 317 -5.60 9.59 25.21
C GLU A 317 -4.68 8.56 25.87
N THR A 318 -3.41 8.52 25.43
CA THR A 318 -2.42 7.64 26.05
C THR A 318 -1.15 8.38 26.44
N VAL A 319 -0.97 8.53 27.74
CA VAL A 319 0.22 9.09 28.37
C VAL A 319 1.18 7.99 28.85
N ASP A 320 0.69 6.77 29.04
CA ASP A 320 1.50 5.59 29.40
C ASP A 320 2.32 5.04 28.21
N TYR A 321 1.89 5.30 26.96
CA TYR A 321 2.62 4.84 25.78
C TYR A 321 3.98 5.53 25.63
N PRO A 322 5.06 4.84 25.19
CA PRO A 322 5.12 3.42 24.84
C PRO A 322 5.57 2.48 25.97
N ASN A 323 6.21 2.99 27.03
CA ASN A 323 7.01 2.16 27.94
C ASN A 323 6.38 1.87 29.30
N GLU A 324 5.31 2.54 29.71
CA GLU A 324 4.63 2.31 30.99
C GLU A 324 3.69 1.10 30.94
N VAL A 325 4.24 -0.07 30.57
CA VAL A 325 3.49 -1.34 30.52
C VAL A 325 3.25 -1.86 31.94
N ARG A 326 1.98 -1.93 32.36
CA ARG A 326 1.56 -2.36 33.70
C ARG A 326 1.01 -3.80 33.66
N GLU A 327 1.35 -4.59 34.66
CA GLU A 327 0.90 -5.99 34.77
C GLU A 327 -0.47 -6.13 35.45
N GLU A 328 -0.88 -5.11 36.22
CA GLU A 328 -2.11 -5.10 37.00
C GLU A 328 -3.27 -4.51 36.20
N ASN A 329 -4.35 -5.26 36.06
CA ASN A 329 -5.56 -4.81 35.37
C ASN A 329 -6.22 -3.63 36.12
N GLY A 330 -6.63 -2.59 35.38
CA GLY A 330 -7.26 -1.41 35.97
C GLY A 330 -6.27 -0.48 36.68
N VAL A 331 -4.99 -0.60 36.36
CA VAL A 331 -3.92 0.31 36.78
C VAL A 331 -3.31 0.90 35.51
N GLY A 332 -3.32 2.23 35.39
CA GLY A 332 -2.94 2.96 34.18
C GLY A 332 -3.44 4.40 34.26
N ASP A 333 -2.83 5.31 33.51
CA ASP A 333 -3.17 6.75 33.56
C ASP A 333 -3.92 7.22 32.30
N ASP A 334 -4.15 6.29 31.37
CA ASP A 334 -4.84 6.53 30.11
C ASP A 334 -6.36 6.54 30.27
N ARG A 335 -7.05 7.21 29.35
CA ARG A 335 -8.47 7.52 29.46
C ARG A 335 -9.16 7.69 28.10
N ILE A 336 -10.48 7.59 28.14
CA ILE A 336 -11.38 7.91 27.03
C ILE A 336 -12.13 9.17 27.37
N LYS A 337 -12.04 10.19 26.50
CA LYS A 337 -12.74 11.47 26.65
C LYS A 337 -13.79 11.66 25.56
N ILE A 338 -14.93 12.24 25.95
CA ILE A 338 -15.95 12.78 25.05
C ILE A 338 -15.69 14.28 24.91
N CYS A 339 -15.55 14.75 23.67
CA CYS A 339 -15.29 16.15 23.33
C CYS A 339 -16.52 16.72 22.61
N GLU A 340 -17.09 17.79 23.18
CA GLU A 340 -18.31 18.43 22.68
C GLU A 340 -18.08 19.91 22.39
N ASP A 341 -18.56 20.36 21.24
CA ASP A 341 -18.81 21.77 20.95
C ASP A 341 -20.25 22.09 21.38
N THR A 342 -20.43 22.75 22.52
CA THR A 342 -21.76 23.02 23.08
C THR A 342 -22.34 24.35 22.60
N ASN A 343 -21.52 25.19 21.97
CA ASN A 343 -21.89 26.54 21.54
C ASN A 343 -21.99 26.69 20.00
N GLY A 344 -21.49 25.73 19.23
CA GLY A 344 -21.58 25.65 17.77
C GLY A 344 -20.52 26.46 17.02
N ASP A 345 -19.41 26.84 17.64
CA ASP A 345 -18.32 27.61 17.01
C ASP A 345 -17.27 26.75 16.29
N GLY A 346 -17.45 25.43 16.29
CA GLY A 346 -16.55 24.46 15.66
C GLY A 346 -15.39 24.03 16.57
N ARG A 347 -15.40 24.37 17.86
CA ARG A 347 -14.38 23.98 18.85
C ARG A 347 -15.00 23.25 20.03
N ALA A 348 -14.28 22.26 20.56
CA ALA A 348 -14.70 21.62 21.79
C ALA A 348 -14.57 22.60 22.97
N ASP A 349 -15.63 22.72 23.77
CA ASP A 349 -15.66 23.53 25.00
C ASP A 349 -16.04 22.71 26.24
N LYS A 350 -16.41 21.44 26.05
CA LYS A 350 -16.74 20.51 27.12
C LYS A 350 -16.05 19.16 26.91
N PHE A 351 -15.40 18.70 27.97
CA PHE A 351 -14.65 17.44 28.00
C PHE A 351 -15.16 16.56 29.15
N THR A 352 -15.60 15.33 28.83
CA THR A 352 -16.11 14.37 29.82
C THR A 352 -15.24 13.11 29.79
N ILE A 353 -14.69 12.71 30.93
CA ILE A 353 -13.99 11.43 31.05
C ILE A 353 -15.04 10.32 31.13
N PHE A 354 -15.13 9.50 30.09
CA PHE A 354 -16.04 8.35 30.04
C PHE A 354 -15.48 7.14 30.77
N ALA A 355 -14.19 6.85 30.57
CA ALA A 355 -13.47 5.77 31.22
C ALA A 355 -12.02 6.17 31.52
N GLU A 356 -11.50 5.68 32.63
CA GLU A 356 -10.12 5.92 33.11
C GLU A 356 -9.48 4.61 33.56
N LYS A 357 -8.21 4.67 33.97
CA LYS A 357 -7.43 3.50 34.41
C LYS A 357 -7.29 2.45 33.31
N LEU A 358 -6.99 2.96 32.11
CA LEU A 358 -6.58 2.18 30.94
C LEU A 358 -5.06 2.18 30.88
N ASN A 359 -4.47 1.16 30.27
CA ASN A 359 -3.03 1.05 30.09
C ASN A 359 -2.71 0.76 28.63
N ILE A 360 -2.28 1.78 27.90
CA ILE A 360 -1.97 1.74 26.47
C ILE A 360 -3.14 1.18 25.63
N PRO A 361 -4.35 1.75 25.72
CA PRO A 361 -5.41 1.49 24.77
C PRO A 361 -5.01 2.04 23.38
N THR A 362 -5.27 1.28 22.33
CA THR A 362 -4.84 1.62 20.96
C THR A 362 -5.99 1.92 20.01
N SER A 363 -7.21 1.51 20.36
CA SER A 363 -8.39 1.71 19.51
C SER A 363 -9.69 1.55 20.29
N LEU A 364 -10.80 2.12 19.77
CA LEU A 364 -12.13 1.89 20.29
C LEU A 364 -13.18 1.79 19.16
N VAL A 365 -14.27 1.08 19.41
CA VAL A 365 -15.39 0.95 18.46
C VAL A 365 -16.71 0.77 19.21
N PHE A 366 -17.77 1.45 18.78
CA PHE A 366 -19.09 1.33 19.41
C PHE A 366 -19.82 0.06 19.00
N ALA A 367 -20.38 -0.65 19.99
CA ALA A 367 -21.14 -1.88 19.81
C ALA A 367 -21.97 -2.21 21.06
N ASN A 368 -23.09 -2.92 20.91
CA ASN A 368 -23.95 -3.42 22.00
C ASN A 368 -24.39 -2.33 23.01
N GLY A 369 -24.62 -1.11 22.51
CA GLY A 369 -24.93 0.07 23.32
C GLY A 369 -23.80 0.55 24.25
N GLY A 370 -22.55 0.14 24.00
CA GLY A 370 -21.34 0.59 24.69
C GLY A 370 -20.16 0.72 23.71
N VAL A 371 -18.94 0.55 24.21
CA VAL A 371 -17.70 0.64 23.44
C VAL A 371 -16.76 -0.52 23.75
N VAL A 372 -16.22 -1.15 22.70
CA VAL A 372 -15.13 -2.12 22.78
C VAL A 372 -13.82 -1.38 22.62
N VAL A 373 -12.86 -1.62 23.51
CA VAL A 373 -11.56 -0.96 23.57
C VAL A 373 -10.46 -2.00 23.35
N ALA A 374 -9.60 -1.76 22.37
CA ALA A 374 -8.39 -2.54 22.16
C ALA A 374 -7.33 -2.09 23.16
N GLN A 375 -6.98 -2.98 24.08
CA GLN A 375 -5.89 -2.83 25.02
C GLN A 375 -5.16 -4.18 25.08
N ALA A 376 -3.83 -4.24 25.05
CA ALA A 376 -3.14 -5.51 25.26
C ALA A 376 -2.94 -5.74 26.78
N PRO A 377 -3.10 -6.97 27.32
CA PRO A 377 -3.41 -8.22 26.63
C PRO A 377 -4.92 -8.54 26.50
N GLN A 378 -5.81 -7.60 26.87
CA GLN A 378 -7.25 -7.80 27.02
C GLN A 378 -8.09 -6.75 26.29
N PHE A 379 -9.04 -7.18 25.46
CA PHE A 379 -10.08 -6.25 25.01
C PHE A 379 -11.12 -6.05 26.08
N LEU A 380 -11.47 -4.78 26.29
CA LEU A 380 -12.41 -4.33 27.31
C LEU A 380 -13.72 -3.88 26.65
N PHE A 381 -14.85 -4.13 27.31
CA PHE A 381 -16.14 -3.54 26.98
C PHE A 381 -16.56 -2.59 28.10
N PHE A 382 -16.91 -1.36 27.71
CA PHE A 382 -17.44 -0.34 28.60
C PHE A 382 -18.83 0.08 28.18
N LYS A 383 -19.68 0.41 29.16
CA LYS A 383 -21.03 0.91 28.91
C LYS A 383 -21.48 1.83 30.03
N ASP A 384 -22.24 2.85 29.65
CA ASP A 384 -23.04 3.68 30.55
C ASP A 384 -24.48 3.16 30.54
N THR A 385 -24.99 2.77 31.71
CA THR A 385 -26.37 2.28 31.87
C THR A 385 -27.34 3.29 32.46
N ASN A 386 -26.86 4.46 32.91
CA ASN A 386 -27.65 5.46 33.63
C ASN A 386 -27.75 6.82 32.91
N GLY A 387 -26.93 7.06 31.90
CA GLY A 387 -26.99 8.23 31.02
C GLY A 387 -26.19 9.44 31.51
N ASP A 388 -25.25 9.26 32.44
CA ASP A 388 -24.36 10.32 32.95
C ASP A 388 -23.08 10.49 32.12
N ASP A 389 -22.96 9.79 30.98
CA ASP A 389 -21.81 9.77 30.09
C ASP A 389 -20.52 9.24 30.79
N LYS A 390 -20.69 8.33 31.77
CA LYS A 390 -19.59 7.59 32.42
C LYS A 390 -19.84 6.09 32.40
N ALA A 391 -18.79 5.32 32.18
CA ALA A 391 -18.89 3.86 32.18
C ALA A 391 -19.13 3.32 33.60
N ASP A 392 -20.26 2.66 33.81
CA ASP A 392 -20.59 1.91 35.02
C ASP A 392 -20.46 0.38 34.83
N VAL A 393 -20.26 -0.06 33.59
CA VAL A 393 -19.89 -1.44 33.23
C VAL A 393 -18.47 -1.46 32.67
N ARG A 394 -17.66 -2.43 33.14
CA ARG A 394 -16.33 -2.76 32.62
C ARG A 394 -16.17 -4.28 32.59
N GLU A 395 -16.03 -4.85 31.39
CA GLU A 395 -15.92 -6.30 31.19
C GLU A 395 -14.71 -6.63 30.32
N VAL A 396 -14.01 -7.73 30.63
CA VAL A 396 -13.02 -8.32 29.73
C VAL A 396 -13.75 -9.24 28.77
N ILE A 397 -13.70 -8.97 27.46
CA ILE A 397 -14.43 -9.76 26.45
C ILE A 397 -13.52 -10.68 25.63
N MET A 398 -12.21 -10.42 25.61
CA MET A 398 -11.24 -11.22 24.87
C MET A 398 -9.85 -11.07 25.49
N GLU A 399 -9.09 -12.16 25.54
CA GLU A 399 -7.71 -12.19 26.03
C GLU A 399 -6.79 -12.86 25.02
N GLY A 400 -5.48 -12.68 25.18
CA GLY A 400 -4.46 -13.35 24.35
C GLY A 400 -3.72 -12.43 23.39
N TRP A 401 -3.94 -11.11 23.49
CA TRP A 401 -3.19 -10.12 22.72
C TRP A 401 -1.78 -9.96 23.28
N GLY A 402 -0.77 -10.04 22.41
CA GLY A 402 0.61 -9.92 22.87
C GLY A 402 1.01 -8.50 23.24
N LYS A 403 1.96 -8.41 24.17
CA LYS A 403 2.50 -7.18 24.72
C LYS A 403 4.04 -7.08 24.60
N SER A 404 4.63 -7.92 23.76
CA SER A 404 6.09 -7.97 23.57
C SER A 404 6.65 -6.68 22.97
N ASP A 405 5.81 -5.95 22.25
CA ASP A 405 6.13 -4.64 21.67
C ASP A 405 4.83 -3.82 21.56
N THR A 406 4.76 -2.67 22.24
CA THR A 406 3.52 -1.88 22.38
C THR A 406 3.11 -1.18 21.09
N HIS A 407 4.01 -0.93 20.14
CA HIS A 407 3.60 -0.42 18.83
C HIS A 407 3.06 -1.49 17.90
N ALA A 408 3.21 -2.77 18.22
CA ALA A 408 2.88 -3.89 17.33
C ALA A 408 1.69 -4.70 17.85
N GLY A 409 0.96 -4.12 18.81
CA GLY A 409 -0.25 -4.70 19.39
C GLY A 409 -1.47 -4.66 18.46
N PRO A 410 -2.63 -5.10 18.96
CA PRO A 410 -3.89 -4.93 18.26
C PRO A 410 -4.22 -3.44 18.09
N SER A 411 -4.83 -3.03 16.98
CA SER A 411 -5.29 -1.66 16.75
C SER A 411 -6.42 -1.59 15.71
N ASN A 412 -6.87 -0.36 15.40
CA ASN A 412 -7.81 -0.04 14.32
C ASN A 412 -9.12 -0.86 14.34
N LEU A 413 -9.80 -0.92 15.49
CA LEU A 413 -11.11 -1.55 15.58
C LEU A 413 -12.14 -0.76 14.76
N LYS A 414 -12.88 -1.45 13.87
CA LYS A 414 -13.95 -0.86 13.05
C LYS A 414 -15.16 -1.77 12.97
N TYR A 415 -16.36 -1.19 13.04
CA TYR A 415 -17.60 -1.93 12.84
C TYR A 415 -17.83 -2.13 11.34
N GLY A 416 -17.75 -3.37 10.88
CA GLY A 416 -17.92 -3.76 9.48
C GLY A 416 -19.39 -3.84 9.06
N LEU A 417 -19.65 -3.72 7.76
CA LEU A 417 -21.00 -3.84 7.21
C LEU A 417 -21.52 -5.27 7.36
N ASP A 418 -20.67 -6.26 7.56
CA ASP A 418 -21.05 -7.63 7.94
C ASP A 418 -21.58 -7.78 9.37
N ASN A 419 -21.70 -6.68 10.13
CA ASN A 419 -22.09 -6.65 11.54
C ASN A 419 -21.07 -7.33 12.46
N ARG A 420 -19.80 -7.30 12.08
CA ARG A 420 -18.66 -7.81 12.84
C ARG A 420 -17.69 -6.66 13.14
N ILE A 421 -16.92 -6.79 14.21
CA ILE A 421 -15.82 -5.88 14.51
C ILE A 421 -14.57 -6.42 13.83
N TRP A 422 -13.92 -5.59 13.03
CA TRP A 422 -12.64 -5.87 12.38
C TRP A 422 -11.52 -5.13 13.08
N GLY A 423 -10.30 -5.65 12.99
CA GLY A 423 -9.11 -4.99 13.52
C GLY A 423 -7.82 -5.54 12.91
N THR A 424 -6.71 -4.91 13.27
CA THR A 424 -5.36 -5.28 12.84
C THR A 424 -4.52 -5.68 14.05
N VAL A 425 -3.49 -6.49 13.85
CA VAL A 425 -2.44 -6.74 14.85
C VAL A 425 -1.08 -6.79 14.16
N GLY A 426 -0.07 -6.18 14.77
CA GLY A 426 1.32 -6.32 14.38
C GLY A 426 1.96 -7.60 14.91
N TYR A 427 3.29 -7.68 14.83
CA TYR A 427 4.05 -8.87 15.22
C TYR A 427 4.06 -9.18 16.74
N SER A 428 3.43 -8.37 17.59
CA SER A 428 3.15 -8.78 18.97
C SER A 428 2.13 -9.92 19.02
N ALA A 429 1.42 -10.18 17.91
CA ALA A 429 0.64 -11.39 17.68
C ALA A 429 -0.57 -11.57 18.60
N TYR A 430 -1.35 -12.61 18.29
CA TYR A 430 -2.43 -13.11 19.12
C TYR A 430 -2.17 -14.59 19.45
N LYS A 431 -2.37 -14.95 20.71
CA LYS A 431 -2.37 -16.32 21.20
C LYS A 431 -3.38 -16.45 22.34
N GLY A 432 -4.56 -16.98 22.02
CA GLY A 432 -5.67 -17.08 22.97
C GLY A 432 -6.66 -18.16 22.59
N LYS A 433 -7.85 -18.10 23.18
CA LYS A 433 -8.95 -19.03 22.96
C LYS A 433 -10.22 -18.31 22.57
N ASP A 434 -11.06 -18.97 21.79
CA ASP A 434 -12.45 -18.58 21.52
C ASP A 434 -13.36 -19.79 21.75
N GLY A 435 -14.03 -19.80 22.90
CA GLY A 435 -14.63 -21.01 23.44
C GLY A 435 -13.56 -22.10 23.63
N ASP A 436 -13.78 -23.27 23.05
CA ASP A 436 -12.83 -24.40 23.10
C ASP A 436 -11.77 -24.35 21.98
N ARG A 437 -11.80 -23.35 21.09
CA ARG A 437 -10.86 -23.23 19.97
C ARG A 437 -9.60 -22.48 20.38
N ASP A 438 -8.44 -23.13 20.31
CA ASP A 438 -7.15 -22.44 20.36
C ASP A 438 -6.90 -21.68 19.05
N ILE A 439 -6.58 -20.40 19.16
CA ILE A 439 -6.32 -19.51 18.01
C ILE A 439 -4.99 -18.80 18.21
N GLN A 440 -4.15 -18.84 17.18
CA GLN A 440 -2.85 -18.16 17.16
C GLN A 440 -2.53 -17.65 15.75
N PHE A 441 -2.11 -16.40 15.65
CA PHE A 441 -1.63 -15.77 14.41
C PHE A 441 -0.64 -14.65 14.71
N SER A 442 0.27 -14.36 13.78
CA SER A 442 1.41 -13.46 14.02
C SER A 442 1.11 -11.98 13.80
N SER A 443 0.52 -11.63 12.65
CA SER A 443 0.23 -10.27 12.22
C SER A 443 -0.83 -10.33 11.14
N GLY A 444 -1.68 -9.32 11.03
CA GLY A 444 -2.65 -9.23 9.95
C GLY A 444 -4.04 -8.78 10.37
N LEU A 445 -5.02 -9.10 9.52
CA LEU A 445 -6.42 -8.72 9.70
C LEU A 445 -7.18 -9.83 10.43
N TYR A 446 -8.04 -9.43 11.36
CA TYR A 446 -8.99 -10.31 12.04
C TYR A 446 -10.36 -9.66 12.13
N ASN A 447 -11.38 -10.47 12.40
CA ASN A 447 -12.68 -9.97 12.82
C ASN A 447 -13.35 -10.90 13.85
N PHE A 448 -14.28 -10.37 14.62
CA PHE A 448 -15.04 -11.09 15.64
C PHE A 448 -16.44 -10.47 15.76
N ARG A 449 -17.38 -11.19 16.39
CA ARG A 449 -18.71 -10.64 16.62
C ARG A 449 -18.69 -9.56 17.71
N PRO A 450 -19.66 -8.63 17.73
CA PRO A 450 -19.75 -7.60 18.77
C PRO A 450 -19.72 -8.10 20.23
N ASP A 451 -20.04 -9.37 20.48
CA ASP A 451 -20.00 -10.02 21.80
C ASP A 451 -18.61 -10.60 22.17
N GLY A 452 -17.56 -10.33 21.37
CA GLY A 452 -16.20 -10.83 21.61
C GLY A 452 -15.96 -12.27 21.13
N LYS A 453 -16.95 -12.92 20.52
CA LYS A 453 -16.87 -14.35 20.14
C LYS A 453 -16.69 -14.54 18.64
N ASP A 454 -16.41 -15.79 18.26
CA ASP A 454 -16.19 -16.19 16.86
C ASP A 454 -15.06 -15.39 16.22
N LEU A 455 -13.89 -15.36 16.86
CA LEU A 455 -12.70 -14.70 16.31
C LEU A 455 -12.25 -15.44 15.05
N GLN A 456 -12.11 -14.70 13.95
CA GLN A 456 -11.66 -15.19 12.66
C GLN A 456 -10.43 -14.42 12.20
N TYR A 457 -9.40 -15.15 11.84
CA TYR A 457 -8.22 -14.59 11.19
C TYR A 457 -8.45 -14.55 9.67
N MET A 458 -8.21 -13.39 9.08
CA MET A 458 -8.58 -13.11 7.68
C MET A 458 -7.39 -13.26 6.74
N GLY A 459 -6.20 -12.86 7.16
CA GLY A 459 -5.00 -12.95 6.32
C GLY A 459 -3.82 -12.21 6.92
N ARG A 460 -2.63 -12.65 6.53
CA ARG A 460 -1.35 -12.09 6.96
C ARG A 460 -1.03 -10.81 6.19
N THR A 461 -0.52 -9.82 6.91
CA THR A 461 0.09 -8.60 6.35
C THR A 461 1.62 -8.69 6.36
N THR A 462 2.29 -7.75 5.67
CA THR A 462 3.75 -7.78 5.47
C THR A 462 4.55 -7.57 6.76
N ASN A 463 4.08 -6.72 7.68
CA ASN A 463 4.75 -6.41 8.93
C ASN A 463 3.78 -5.86 10.00
N ASN A 464 4.17 -4.80 10.72
CA ASN A 464 3.33 -4.12 11.69
C ASN A 464 2.22 -3.34 10.98
N THR A 465 0.98 -3.54 11.42
CA THR A 465 -0.22 -3.11 10.67
C THR A 465 -1.02 -2.11 11.48
N TRP A 466 -1.04 -0.86 11.03
CA TRP A 466 -1.74 0.25 11.70
C TRP A 466 -2.82 0.89 10.83
N GLY A 467 -3.10 0.37 9.64
CA GLY A 467 -4.20 0.86 8.82
C GLY A 467 -5.27 -0.19 8.60
N LEU A 468 -6.53 0.24 8.66
CA LEU A 468 -7.69 -0.50 8.20
C LEU A 468 -8.72 0.48 7.69
N GLY A 469 -9.35 0.17 6.56
CA GLY A 469 -10.46 0.96 6.03
C GLY A 469 -11.41 0.16 5.16
N PHE A 470 -12.61 0.70 5.02
CA PHE A 470 -13.65 0.17 4.16
C PHE A 470 -14.12 1.22 3.16
N ASN A 471 -14.43 0.77 1.96
CA ASN A 471 -15.20 1.57 1.02
C ASN A 471 -16.71 1.31 1.20
N GLU A 472 -17.55 2.08 0.53
CA GLU A 472 -19.01 2.03 0.63
C GLU A 472 -19.63 0.73 0.06
N ASN A 473 -18.86 -0.07 -0.68
CA ASN A 473 -19.27 -1.39 -1.14
C ASN A 473 -18.83 -2.51 -0.18
N PHE A 474 -18.14 -2.19 0.92
CA PHE A 474 -17.53 -3.13 1.85
C PHE A 474 -16.35 -3.93 1.27
N GLU A 475 -15.51 -3.30 0.45
CA GLU A 475 -14.14 -3.76 0.22
C GLU A 475 -13.22 -3.31 1.35
N VAL A 476 -12.20 -4.11 1.64
CA VAL A 476 -11.30 -3.93 2.78
C VAL A 476 -9.89 -3.58 2.30
N PHE A 477 -9.35 -2.51 2.86
CA PHE A 477 -8.01 -1.99 2.59
C PHE A 477 -7.23 -1.87 3.90
N ASN A 478 -5.90 -1.91 3.82
CA ASN A 478 -5.04 -1.74 4.97
C ASN A 478 -3.71 -1.07 4.59
N SER A 479 -2.93 -0.67 5.59
CA SER A 479 -1.55 -0.19 5.42
C SER A 479 -0.67 -0.78 6.52
N THR A 480 0.63 -0.81 6.27
CA THR A 480 1.63 -1.36 7.18
C THR A 480 2.89 -0.51 7.22
N ALA A 481 3.70 -0.71 8.24
CA ALA A 481 5.05 -0.14 8.32
C ALA A 481 5.92 -0.47 7.10
N ASN A 482 7.05 0.22 7.00
CA ASN A 482 8.23 -0.23 6.27
C ASN A 482 7.99 -0.39 4.76
N GLY A 483 7.56 0.71 4.12
CA GLY A 483 7.44 0.84 2.68
C GLY A 483 6.23 0.13 2.09
N ASN A 484 5.10 0.10 2.79
CA ASN A 484 3.86 -0.49 2.31
C ASN A 484 2.62 0.28 2.80
N HIS A 485 2.35 1.43 2.18
CA HIS A 485 1.29 2.35 2.60
C HIS A 485 -0.10 1.97 2.11
N SER A 486 -0.24 0.97 1.25
CA SER A 486 -1.52 0.49 0.74
C SER A 486 -1.49 -0.99 0.37
N ASP A 487 -2.46 -1.72 0.90
CA ASP A 487 -2.76 -3.11 0.62
C ASP A 487 -4.27 -3.27 0.32
N PHE A 488 -4.62 -4.31 -0.44
CA PHE A 488 -5.99 -4.74 -0.68
C PHE A 488 -6.25 -6.18 -0.23
N PHE A 489 -7.36 -6.42 0.46
CA PHE A 489 -7.80 -7.74 0.90
C PHE A 489 -8.73 -8.40 -0.14
N TYR A 490 -8.26 -9.48 -0.77
CA TYR A 490 -8.98 -10.18 -1.83
C TYR A 490 -9.96 -11.22 -1.29
N MET A 491 -9.51 -12.05 -0.35
CA MET A 491 -10.33 -13.14 0.20
C MET A 491 -9.77 -13.66 1.53
N PRO A 492 -10.61 -14.25 2.40
CA PRO A 492 -10.13 -14.89 3.62
C PRO A 492 -9.12 -16.02 3.36
N GLU A 493 -8.11 -16.14 4.22
CA GLU A 493 -7.05 -17.16 4.14
C GLU A 493 -7.60 -18.60 4.09
N ARG A 494 -8.81 -18.85 4.60
CA ARG A 494 -9.45 -20.17 4.51
C ARG A 494 -9.62 -20.66 3.06
N TYR A 495 -9.72 -19.76 2.08
CA TYR A 495 -9.76 -20.07 0.64
C TYR A 495 -8.38 -20.28 0.01
N LEU A 496 -7.32 -20.07 0.77
CA LEU A 496 -5.93 -20.24 0.37
C LEU A 496 -5.32 -21.50 1.02
N LYS A 497 -6.13 -22.25 1.76
CA LYS A 497 -5.82 -23.60 2.23
C LYS A 497 -5.54 -24.60 1.12
N ARG A 498 -5.66 -24.28 -0.16
CA ARG A 498 -5.11 -25.03 -1.30
C ARG A 498 -4.78 -24.01 -2.35
N VAL A 499 -3.61 -24.08 -2.96
CA VAL A 499 -3.16 -23.06 -3.91
C VAL A 499 -3.16 -23.64 -5.33
N LEU A 500 -3.72 -22.89 -6.28
CA LEU A 500 -3.65 -23.20 -7.70
C LEU A 500 -2.18 -23.25 -8.14
N MET A 501 -1.80 -24.21 -8.96
CA MET A 501 -0.46 -24.28 -9.54
C MET A 501 -0.13 -22.96 -10.29
N GLY A 502 0.96 -22.29 -9.89
CA GLY A 502 1.33 -20.96 -10.40
C GLY A 502 0.41 -19.81 -9.95
N GLY A 503 -0.43 -20.04 -8.93
CA GLY A 503 -1.32 -19.04 -8.33
C GLY A 503 -0.70 -18.37 -7.10
N THR A 504 -1.51 -17.60 -6.36
CA THR A 504 -1.10 -16.88 -5.15
C THR A 504 -1.61 -17.54 -3.87
N ALA A 505 -0.81 -17.47 -2.81
CA ALA A 505 -1.16 -17.90 -1.46
C ALA A 505 -1.48 -16.71 -0.52
N GLN A 506 -1.57 -15.50 -1.05
CA GLN A 506 -1.74 -14.27 -0.27
C GLN A 506 -3.19 -13.79 -0.27
N ALA A 507 -3.77 -13.65 0.93
CA ALA A 507 -5.12 -13.09 1.14
C ALA A 507 -5.14 -11.57 0.93
N ILE A 508 -4.03 -10.92 1.23
CA ILE A 508 -3.81 -9.48 1.20
C ILE A 508 -2.61 -9.25 0.29
N ARG A 509 -2.71 -8.29 -0.64
CA ARG A 509 -1.58 -7.93 -1.50
C ARG A 509 -1.35 -6.42 -1.47
N LYS A 510 -0.07 -6.07 -1.48
CA LYS A 510 0.43 -4.72 -1.71
C LYS A 510 -0.10 -4.16 -3.02
N ASN A 511 -0.54 -2.91 -2.98
CA ASN A 511 -1.00 -2.18 -4.14
C ASN A 511 -0.46 -0.76 -4.30
N ASP A 512 0.58 -0.37 -3.55
CA ASP A 512 1.29 0.90 -3.74
C ASP A 512 1.65 1.17 -5.20
N GLY A 513 1.41 2.40 -5.67
CA GLY A 513 1.82 2.87 -6.98
C GLY A 513 3.20 3.53 -7.00
N HIS A 514 3.77 3.83 -5.83
CA HIS A 514 5.02 4.57 -5.67
C HIS A 514 5.70 4.24 -4.35
N ALA A 515 6.92 4.73 -4.15
CA ALA A 515 7.66 4.54 -2.89
C ALA A 515 7.96 5.87 -2.18
N ASN A 516 7.97 6.99 -2.91
CA ASN A 516 8.35 8.28 -2.40
C ASN A 516 7.21 8.91 -1.60
N MET A 517 7.54 9.46 -0.44
CA MET A 517 6.63 10.26 0.37
C MET A 517 6.92 11.74 0.11
N PRO A 518 6.06 12.48 -0.59
CA PRO A 518 6.28 13.91 -0.80
C PRO A 518 6.11 14.67 0.52
N THR A 519 7.06 15.56 0.84
CA THR A 519 7.03 16.38 2.06
C THR A 519 7.19 17.86 1.72
N VAL A 520 6.81 18.72 2.67
CA VAL A 520 7.02 20.19 2.58
C VAL A 520 8.24 20.64 3.38
N THR A 521 9.06 19.70 3.85
CA THR A 521 10.30 19.94 4.59
C THR A 521 11.26 18.77 4.43
N ASP A 522 12.55 19.07 4.45
CA ASP A 522 13.66 18.12 4.52
C ASP A 522 13.98 17.70 5.98
N LYS A 523 13.38 18.35 6.98
CA LYS A 523 13.65 18.11 8.41
C LYS A 523 12.84 16.97 9.02
N ILE A 524 12.41 15.99 8.24
CA ILE A 524 11.69 14.80 8.74
C ILE A 524 12.57 13.93 9.66
N ARG A 525 12.03 12.90 10.32
CA ARG A 525 12.83 12.02 11.19
C ARG A 525 12.41 10.57 11.03
N GLN A 526 13.11 9.85 10.17
CA GLN A 526 12.80 8.46 9.87
C GLN A 526 13.85 7.52 10.48
N VAL A 527 13.43 6.31 10.85
CA VAL A 527 14.31 5.28 11.41
C VAL A 527 14.83 4.31 10.37
N ASP A 528 14.05 4.12 9.31
CA ASP A 528 14.29 3.31 8.13
C ASP A 528 13.42 3.84 6.97
N PHE A 529 13.52 3.24 5.77
CA PHE A 529 12.75 3.64 4.58
C PHE A 529 12.81 5.16 4.29
N HIS A 530 14.01 5.76 4.43
CA HIS A 530 14.21 7.20 4.25
C HIS A 530 13.67 7.70 2.90
N GLY A 531 12.85 8.74 2.94
CA GLY A 531 12.16 9.32 1.79
C GLY A 531 10.88 8.59 1.38
N GLY A 532 10.52 7.47 2.03
CA GLY A 532 9.26 6.73 1.83
C GLY A 532 8.44 6.62 3.10
N TYR A 533 7.50 5.66 3.15
CA TYR A 533 6.60 5.48 4.28
C TYR A 533 7.19 4.50 5.31
N THR A 534 7.44 4.99 6.54
CA THR A 534 8.02 4.22 7.64
C THR A 534 6.94 3.58 8.51
N ALA A 535 5.90 4.34 8.83
CA ALA A 535 4.83 3.97 9.75
C ALA A 535 3.50 3.72 9.03
N ALA A 536 3.11 4.53 8.04
CA ALA A 536 1.83 4.44 7.31
C ALA A 536 0.63 3.95 8.17
N ALA A 537 0.17 4.79 9.09
CA ALA A 537 -0.97 4.53 9.96
C ALA A 537 -2.31 4.96 9.34
N GLY A 538 -3.37 4.18 9.55
CA GLY A 538 -4.69 4.44 8.97
C GLY A 538 -4.80 4.10 7.47
N HIS A 539 -6.03 3.84 7.01
CA HIS A 539 -6.36 3.67 5.58
C HIS A 539 -7.84 4.04 5.35
N ASN A 540 -8.33 5.10 5.99
CA ASN A 540 -9.75 5.45 5.93
C ASN A 540 -10.10 6.10 4.59
N LEU A 541 -11.09 5.55 3.88
CA LEU A 541 -11.56 6.14 2.63
C LEU A 541 -12.51 7.31 2.88
N TYR A 542 -12.47 8.28 1.97
CA TYR A 542 -13.44 9.36 1.96
C TYR A 542 -14.83 8.87 1.50
N THR A 543 -15.79 8.81 2.42
CA THR A 543 -17.09 8.14 2.23
C THR A 543 -18.29 9.05 2.55
N ALA A 544 -18.13 10.35 2.32
CA ALA A 544 -19.16 11.39 2.42
C ALA A 544 -19.27 12.19 1.11
N ARG A 545 -20.25 13.11 0.99
CA ARG A 545 -20.46 13.96 -0.22
C ARG A 545 -20.11 15.45 0.00
N SER A 546 -19.47 15.79 1.12
CA SER A 546 -19.10 17.19 1.45
C SER A 546 -17.91 17.73 0.64
N PHE A 547 -16.89 16.90 0.38
CA PHE A 547 -15.75 17.21 -0.50
C PHE A 547 -16.13 17.02 -1.98
N PRO A 548 -15.30 17.50 -2.92
CA PRO A 548 -15.48 17.28 -4.36
C PRO A 548 -15.59 15.80 -4.76
N LYS A 549 -16.24 15.55 -5.90
CA LYS A 549 -16.59 14.20 -6.38
C LYS A 549 -15.38 13.29 -6.56
N GLU A 550 -14.21 13.82 -6.91
CA GLU A 550 -12.97 13.08 -7.10
C GLU A 550 -12.46 12.37 -5.84
N TYR A 551 -12.97 12.74 -4.65
CA TYR A 551 -12.69 12.08 -3.38
C TYR A 551 -13.61 10.88 -3.12
N TRP A 552 -14.84 10.90 -3.63
CA TRP A 552 -15.94 10.02 -3.20
C TRP A 552 -15.59 8.55 -3.43
N ASN A 553 -15.53 7.79 -2.34
CA ASN A 553 -15.27 6.35 -2.32
C ASN A 553 -13.98 5.92 -3.05
N ARG A 554 -12.99 6.82 -3.14
CA ARG A 554 -11.80 6.65 -4.00
C ARG A 554 -10.49 6.96 -3.28
N ILE A 555 -10.45 7.99 -2.43
CA ILE A 555 -9.21 8.42 -1.78
C ILE A 555 -9.17 7.90 -0.34
N ALA A 556 -8.10 7.17 -0.01
CA ALA A 556 -7.77 6.77 1.36
C ALA A 556 -6.77 7.74 2.01
N PHE A 557 -6.91 7.93 3.32
CA PHE A 557 -6.03 8.78 4.12
C PHE A 557 -5.08 7.91 4.96
N VAL A 558 -3.78 8.06 4.69
CA VAL A 558 -2.70 7.33 5.36
C VAL A 558 -1.80 8.34 6.07
N CYS A 559 -1.77 8.28 7.39
CA CYS A 559 -0.94 9.13 8.23
C CYS A 559 0.49 8.61 8.27
N GLU A 560 1.46 9.51 8.12
CA GLU A 560 2.88 9.19 8.27
C GLU A 560 3.49 10.14 9.31
N PRO A 561 3.46 9.78 10.61
CA PRO A 561 3.94 10.65 11.68
C PRO A 561 5.42 11.02 11.55
N THR A 562 6.26 10.16 10.96
CA THR A 562 7.69 10.45 10.80
C THR A 562 7.98 11.42 9.65
N GLY A 563 7.05 11.50 8.68
CA GLY A 563 7.04 12.41 7.55
C GLY A 563 6.17 13.66 7.72
N ARG A 564 5.31 13.67 8.76
CA ARG A 564 4.40 14.77 9.11
C ARG A 564 3.34 15.04 8.05
N VAL A 565 2.85 13.96 7.44
CA VAL A 565 1.88 14.04 6.35
C VAL A 565 0.68 13.15 6.60
N VAL A 566 -0.44 13.55 6.01
CA VAL A 566 -1.60 12.70 5.73
C VAL A 566 -1.65 12.52 4.22
N HIS A 567 -1.15 11.38 3.74
CA HIS A 567 -1.11 11.00 2.33
C HIS A 567 -2.50 10.66 1.80
N GLN A 568 -2.76 11.06 0.56
CA GLN A 568 -3.92 10.72 -0.25
C GLN A 568 -3.58 9.54 -1.15
N ALA A 569 -3.89 8.33 -0.70
CA ALA A 569 -3.77 7.11 -1.49
C ALA A 569 -4.99 6.96 -2.41
N ILE A 570 -4.89 7.38 -3.67
CA ILE A 570 -5.97 7.27 -4.65
C ILE A 570 -6.10 5.79 -5.07
N GLN A 571 -7.25 5.16 -4.79
CA GLN A 571 -7.50 3.77 -5.15
C GLN A 571 -8.22 3.67 -6.50
N GLU A 572 -7.52 3.19 -7.52
CA GLU A 572 -8.09 2.93 -8.85
C GLU A 572 -8.38 1.43 -9.04
N PRO A 573 -9.55 1.05 -9.58
CA PRO A 573 -9.84 -0.35 -9.89
C PRO A 573 -8.78 -0.96 -10.81
N ASP A 574 -8.21 -2.10 -10.41
CA ASP A 574 -7.28 -2.89 -11.21
C ASP A 574 -7.56 -4.38 -11.02
N GLY A 575 -8.02 -5.03 -12.10
CA GLY A 575 -8.44 -6.42 -12.05
C GLY A 575 -9.62 -6.65 -11.08
N ALA A 576 -9.46 -7.60 -10.15
CA ALA A 576 -10.42 -7.83 -9.06
C ALA A 576 -10.10 -7.04 -7.78
N GLY A 577 -9.06 -6.21 -7.80
CA GLY A 577 -8.65 -5.36 -6.70
C GLY A 577 -8.41 -3.92 -7.17
N TYR A 578 -7.34 -3.30 -6.65
CA TYR A 578 -7.04 -1.89 -6.85
C TYR A 578 -5.54 -1.67 -7.04
N LYS A 579 -5.18 -0.59 -7.71
CA LYS A 579 -3.84 0.01 -7.73
C LYS A 579 -3.90 1.39 -7.07
N GLU A 580 -2.94 1.71 -6.23
CA GLU A 580 -2.79 3.04 -5.66
C GLU A 580 -2.11 3.99 -6.65
N VAL A 581 -2.55 5.25 -6.67
CA VAL A 581 -1.94 6.36 -7.39
C VAL A 581 -1.63 7.46 -6.38
N ASN A 582 -0.46 8.10 -6.52
CA ASN A 582 -0.02 9.13 -5.59
C ASN A 582 -0.91 10.38 -5.70
N GLY A 583 -1.76 10.61 -4.69
CA GLY A 583 -2.58 11.82 -4.58
C GLY A 583 -1.92 12.97 -3.82
N TRP A 584 -0.63 12.84 -3.47
CA TRP A 584 0.09 13.76 -2.59
C TRP A 584 -0.59 13.85 -1.22
N ASN A 585 -0.57 15.02 -0.57
CA ASN A 585 -0.97 15.14 0.82
C ASN A 585 -2.25 15.94 1.00
N LEU A 586 -3.17 15.41 1.80
CA LEU A 586 -4.30 16.16 2.35
C LEU A 586 -3.79 17.17 3.41
N LEU A 587 -2.70 16.80 4.08
CA LEU A 587 -2.07 17.61 5.11
C LEU A 587 -0.57 17.36 5.08
N ALA A 588 0.25 18.41 5.07
CA ALA A 588 1.71 18.30 5.23
C ALA A 588 2.24 19.43 6.11
N SER A 589 3.16 19.13 7.04
CA SER A 589 3.68 20.13 7.99
C SER A 589 5.20 20.24 7.99
N SER A 590 5.70 21.45 8.28
CA SER A 590 7.10 21.70 8.60
C SER A 590 7.38 21.90 10.09
N ASP A 591 6.36 21.84 10.96
CA ASP A 591 6.55 21.87 12.42
C ASP A 591 7.18 20.56 12.90
N ASP A 592 8.31 20.62 13.60
CA ASP A 592 9.04 19.43 14.03
C ASP A 592 8.29 18.50 14.98
N TRP A 593 7.20 18.96 15.59
CA TRP A 593 6.42 18.22 16.56
C TRP A 593 5.20 17.53 15.97
N MET A 594 4.74 17.93 14.78
CA MET A 594 3.53 17.36 14.20
C MET A 594 3.73 15.87 13.88
N GLY A 595 2.82 15.03 14.36
CA GLY A 595 2.81 13.60 14.17
C GLY A 595 1.37 13.08 14.00
N PRO A 596 0.78 13.19 12.81
CA PRO A 596 -0.56 12.64 12.57
C PRO A 596 -0.54 11.12 12.72
N VAL A 597 -1.49 10.56 13.46
CA VAL A 597 -1.59 9.11 13.73
C VAL A 597 -2.94 8.51 13.33
N HIS A 598 -3.98 9.33 13.18
CA HIS A 598 -5.31 8.90 12.72
C HIS A 598 -5.94 10.01 11.90
N ALA A 599 -6.36 9.70 10.68
CA ALA A 599 -7.25 10.53 9.87
C ALA A 599 -8.47 9.75 9.39
N GLU A 600 -9.67 10.31 9.53
CA GLU A 600 -10.91 9.71 9.00
C GLU A 600 -12.05 10.72 8.81
N VAL A 601 -13.08 10.33 8.05
CA VAL A 601 -14.25 11.18 7.79
C VAL A 601 -15.15 11.23 9.02
N GLY A 602 -15.41 12.43 9.52
CA GLY A 602 -16.30 12.67 10.65
C GLY A 602 -17.78 12.77 10.25
N PRO A 603 -18.68 12.99 11.23
CA PRO A 603 -20.12 13.02 11.02
C PRO A 603 -20.62 14.18 10.12
N ASP A 604 -19.82 15.23 10.02
CA ASP A 604 -20.02 16.42 9.18
C ASP A 604 -19.50 16.26 7.74
N GLY A 605 -18.82 15.15 7.46
CA GLY A 605 -18.16 14.90 6.18
C GLY A 605 -16.84 15.64 6.01
N ALA A 606 -16.32 16.31 7.04
CA ALA A 606 -14.94 16.78 7.07
C ALA A 606 -13.99 15.61 7.35
N VAL A 607 -12.70 15.78 7.04
CA VAL A 607 -11.67 14.81 7.46
C VAL A 607 -11.06 15.30 8.77
N TRP A 608 -11.18 14.50 9.80
CA TRP A 608 -10.64 14.78 11.13
C TRP A 608 -9.27 14.13 11.27
N VAL A 609 -8.34 14.83 11.92
CA VAL A 609 -6.94 14.38 12.10
C VAL A 609 -6.57 14.47 13.58
N ALA A 610 -6.16 13.35 14.17
CA ALA A 610 -5.50 13.30 15.46
C ALA A 610 -3.99 13.47 15.26
N ASP A 611 -3.47 14.58 15.77
CA ASP A 611 -2.06 14.91 15.83
C ASP A 611 -1.55 14.63 17.23
N TRP A 612 -0.63 13.67 17.33
CA TRP A 612 -0.01 13.28 18.59
C TRP A 612 0.81 14.42 19.19
N TYR A 613 1.36 15.31 18.35
CA TYR A 613 2.20 16.45 18.73
C TYR A 613 3.39 16.09 19.66
N ASP A 614 4.31 15.24 19.19
CA ASP A 614 5.50 14.82 19.92
C ASP A 614 6.75 14.84 19.02
N PHE A 615 7.85 15.34 19.57
CA PHE A 615 9.13 15.36 18.89
C PHE A 615 9.74 13.95 18.73
N ILE A 616 9.57 13.05 19.71
CA ILE A 616 10.08 11.67 19.65
C ILE A 616 8.92 10.67 19.51
N ILE A 617 8.51 10.43 18.26
CA ILE A 617 7.49 9.44 17.92
C ILE A 617 8.09 8.06 17.54
N GLN A 618 9.39 8.00 17.23
CA GLN A 618 10.05 6.78 16.77
C GLN A 618 10.13 5.75 17.91
N HIS A 619 9.86 4.47 17.58
CA HIS A 619 9.83 3.38 18.56
C HIS A 619 11.02 2.43 18.42
N ASN A 620 11.21 1.86 17.23
CA ASN A 620 12.30 0.95 16.86
C ASN A 620 12.80 1.27 15.44
N PRO A 621 14.01 0.84 15.04
CA PRO A 621 15.06 0.21 15.85
C PRO A 621 15.65 1.11 16.93
N THR A 622 16.11 0.52 18.03
CA THR A 622 16.88 1.20 19.08
C THR A 622 18.09 1.95 18.49
N PRO A 623 18.30 3.24 18.83
CA PRO A 623 19.50 3.98 18.47
C PRO A 623 20.78 3.28 18.93
N SER A 624 21.82 3.33 18.10
CA SER A 624 23.18 2.92 18.44
C SER A 624 24.20 3.76 17.65
N PRO A 625 25.48 3.83 18.06
CA PRO A 625 26.51 4.55 17.30
C PRO A 625 26.57 4.15 15.81
N ASP A 626 26.43 2.86 15.50
CA ASP A 626 26.47 2.36 14.12
C ASP A 626 25.25 2.78 13.29
N ARG A 627 24.10 2.92 13.96
CA ARG A 627 22.81 3.34 13.39
C ARG A 627 22.58 4.85 13.47
N GLY A 628 23.65 5.64 13.64
CA GLY A 628 23.56 7.09 13.67
C GLY A 628 22.96 7.67 14.96
N GLY A 629 22.98 6.93 16.06
CA GLY A 629 22.44 7.37 17.34
C GLY A 629 23.45 7.31 18.48
N TYR A 630 22.92 7.34 19.69
CA TYR A 630 23.65 7.04 20.92
C TYR A 630 23.35 5.62 21.38
N GLN A 631 24.09 5.10 22.35
CA GLN A 631 23.82 3.77 22.91
C GLN A 631 22.55 3.82 23.78
N ALA A 632 21.37 3.66 23.15
CA ALA A 632 20.08 3.66 23.83
C ALA A 632 19.72 2.27 24.38
N GLN A 633 18.76 2.23 25.31
CA GLN A 633 18.18 1.00 25.84
C GLN A 633 16.66 1.02 25.64
N ASN A 634 16.06 -0.17 25.50
CA ASN A 634 14.62 -0.32 25.41
C ASN A 634 13.99 -0.45 26.81
N GLY A 635 12.86 0.22 26.99
CA GLY A 635 11.99 0.04 28.15
C GLY A 635 11.09 -1.19 28.01
N LYS A 636 10.14 -1.35 28.94
CA LYS A 636 9.22 -2.51 28.97
C LYS A 636 8.31 -2.62 27.75
N GLY A 637 8.01 -1.50 27.10
CA GLY A 637 7.22 -1.45 25.88
C GLY A 637 7.98 -1.86 24.62
N ASN A 638 9.26 -2.18 24.75
CA ASN A 638 10.21 -2.40 23.66
C ASN A 638 10.52 -1.16 22.81
N ALA A 639 10.19 0.03 23.30
CA ALA A 639 10.64 1.30 22.73
C ALA A 639 11.91 1.77 23.43
N TYR A 640 12.81 2.40 22.68
CA TYR A 640 13.95 3.04 23.33
C TYR A 640 13.50 4.18 24.25
N GLU A 641 14.13 4.25 25.42
CA GLU A 641 13.90 5.30 26.41
C GLU A 641 14.51 6.61 25.93
N ASN A 642 13.71 7.68 25.96
CA ASN A 642 14.14 9.01 25.59
C ASN A 642 13.37 10.06 26.40
N PRO A 643 14.04 10.96 27.13
CA PRO A 643 13.38 11.99 27.95
C PRO A 643 12.73 13.11 27.13
N LEU A 644 12.89 13.12 25.81
CA LEU A 644 12.28 14.09 24.91
C LEU A 644 10.91 13.64 24.36
N ARG A 645 10.38 12.50 24.79
CA ARG A 645 8.98 12.10 24.51
C ARG A 645 8.03 13.01 25.28
N ASP A 646 6.97 13.44 24.62
CA ASP A 646 6.00 14.37 25.18
C ASP A 646 4.82 13.63 25.81
N HIS A 647 4.36 14.15 26.96
CA HIS A 647 3.23 13.61 27.70
C HIS A 647 2.24 14.72 28.11
N GLU A 648 2.29 15.88 27.45
CA GLU A 648 1.55 17.08 27.82
C GLU A 648 0.73 17.68 26.66
N ARG A 649 1.01 17.32 25.41
CA ARG A 649 0.46 17.96 24.21
C ARG A 649 -0.30 16.99 23.32
N GLY A 650 -1.18 17.51 22.48
CA GLY A 650 -2.00 16.70 21.57
C GLY A 650 -3.11 17.53 20.95
N ARG A 651 -3.41 17.29 19.67
CA ARG A 651 -4.31 18.17 18.90
C ARG A 651 -5.24 17.41 17.99
N ILE A 652 -6.40 17.99 17.75
CA ILE A 652 -7.42 17.47 16.85
C ILE A 652 -7.81 18.56 15.87
N TYR A 653 -7.60 18.28 14.58
CA TYR A 653 -7.92 19.18 13.49
C TYR A 653 -9.05 18.65 12.62
N ARG A 654 -9.69 19.55 11.89
CA ARG A 654 -10.64 19.26 10.82
C ARG A 654 -10.13 19.89 9.53
N VAL A 655 -10.04 19.11 8.46
CA VAL A 655 -9.83 19.59 7.10
C VAL A 655 -11.20 19.71 6.45
N VAL A 656 -11.58 20.94 6.10
CA VAL A 656 -12.92 21.27 5.58
C VAL A 656 -12.83 21.80 4.16
N TYR A 657 -13.78 21.41 3.30
CA TYR A 657 -13.86 21.92 1.93
C TYR A 657 -14.68 23.21 1.88
N ARG A 658 -14.14 24.29 1.30
CA ARG A 658 -14.83 25.60 1.24
C ARG A 658 -16.13 25.57 0.45
N GLY A 659 -16.24 24.66 -0.52
CA GLY A 659 -17.46 24.47 -1.32
C GLY A 659 -18.46 23.49 -0.72
N ALA A 660 -18.21 22.97 0.49
CA ALA A 660 -19.12 22.04 1.14
C ALA A 660 -20.46 22.72 1.45
N LYS A 661 -21.54 21.94 1.40
CA LYS A 661 -22.84 22.39 1.90
C LYS A 661 -22.74 22.61 3.42
N PRO A 662 -23.43 23.61 3.99
CA PRO A 662 -23.54 23.74 5.44
C PRO A 662 -23.98 22.42 6.07
N TYR A 663 -23.29 22.02 7.13
CA TYR A 663 -23.61 20.79 7.85
C TYR A 663 -24.83 21.02 8.75
N GLU A 664 -25.81 20.12 8.65
CA GLU A 664 -26.94 20.05 9.56
C GLU A 664 -26.69 18.93 10.59
N PRO A 665 -26.59 19.23 11.89
CA PRO A 665 -26.36 18.22 12.92
C PRO A 665 -27.36 17.08 12.86
N VAL A 666 -26.85 15.85 12.81
CA VAL A 666 -27.65 14.62 12.81
C VAL A 666 -27.53 13.95 14.17
N LYS A 667 -28.65 13.40 14.66
CA LYS A 667 -28.70 12.54 15.85
C LYS A 667 -29.57 11.34 15.55
N LEU A 668 -29.08 10.15 15.82
CA LEU A 668 -29.84 8.92 15.70
C LEU A 668 -30.36 8.48 17.08
N ASP A 669 -31.57 7.92 17.09
CA ASP A 669 -32.21 7.37 18.28
C ASP A 669 -32.58 5.91 18.01
N LYS A 670 -32.09 5.00 18.86
CA LYS A 670 -32.40 3.57 18.81
C LYS A 670 -33.89 3.28 18.92
N ASN A 671 -34.66 4.18 19.54
CA ASN A 671 -36.11 4.06 19.70
C ASN A 671 -36.91 4.60 18.50
N ASN A 672 -36.25 5.09 17.45
CA ASN A 672 -36.88 5.56 16.22
C ASN A 672 -36.45 4.74 14.98
N PRO A 673 -36.96 3.50 14.82
CA PRO A 673 -36.58 2.64 13.69
C PRO A 673 -36.81 3.26 12.31
N ALA A 674 -37.87 4.06 12.14
CA ALA A 674 -38.14 4.75 10.87
C ALA A 674 -37.05 5.80 10.55
N GLY A 675 -36.59 6.53 11.57
CA GLY A 675 -35.45 7.44 11.45
C GLY A 675 -34.14 6.72 11.11
N LEU A 676 -33.91 5.55 11.70
CA LEU A 676 -32.73 4.73 11.39
C LEU A 676 -32.77 4.18 9.96
N VAL A 677 -33.91 3.69 9.47
CA VAL A 677 -34.05 3.24 8.07
C VAL A 677 -33.78 4.40 7.10
N LYS A 678 -34.32 5.60 7.37
CA LYS A 678 -34.03 6.80 6.58
C LYS A 678 -32.55 7.16 6.61
N ALA A 679 -31.87 6.97 7.74
CA ALA A 679 -30.45 7.25 7.87
C ALA A 679 -29.56 6.29 7.04
N LEU A 680 -30.06 5.13 6.61
CA LEU A 680 -29.37 4.27 5.63
C LEU A 680 -29.26 4.94 4.24
N GLU A 681 -30.03 6.00 3.97
CA GLU A 681 -29.95 6.81 2.75
C GLU A 681 -29.03 8.03 2.88
N ASN A 682 -28.36 8.22 4.02
CA ASN A 682 -27.49 9.38 4.24
C ASN A 682 -26.26 9.33 3.32
N ASP A 683 -25.82 10.49 2.83
CA ASP A 683 -24.64 10.62 1.97
C ASP A 683 -23.31 10.36 2.69
N ASN A 684 -23.29 10.24 4.02
CA ASN A 684 -22.12 9.90 4.83
C ASN A 684 -22.24 8.49 5.40
N MET A 685 -21.25 7.64 5.10
CA MET A 685 -21.19 6.24 5.56
C MET A 685 -21.23 6.09 7.08
N PHE A 686 -20.68 7.05 7.83
CA PHE A 686 -20.75 7.05 9.29
C PHE A 686 -22.21 6.91 9.77
N TRP A 687 -23.12 7.73 9.24
CA TRP A 687 -24.52 7.71 9.64
C TRP A 687 -25.23 6.43 9.20
N ARG A 688 -24.90 5.91 8.02
CA ARG A 688 -25.48 4.65 7.53
C ARG A 688 -25.03 3.44 8.35
N THR A 689 -23.73 3.31 8.61
CA THR A 689 -23.18 2.21 9.43
C THR A 689 -23.69 2.29 10.87
N THR A 690 -23.78 3.49 11.44
CA THR A 690 -24.35 3.70 12.78
C THR A 690 -25.83 3.30 12.82
N ALA A 691 -26.62 3.71 11.82
CA ALA A 691 -28.03 3.34 11.74
C ALA A 691 -28.23 1.82 11.55
N GLN A 692 -27.42 1.19 10.70
CA GLN A 692 -27.41 -0.27 10.54
C GLN A 692 -27.11 -0.98 11.86
N ARG A 693 -26.04 -0.57 12.57
CA ARG A 693 -25.68 -1.11 13.88
C ARG A 693 -26.86 -1.02 14.85
N LEU A 694 -27.45 0.17 15.00
CA LEU A 694 -28.58 0.39 15.91
C LEU A 694 -29.82 -0.45 15.53
N LEU A 695 -30.12 -0.59 14.24
CA LEU A 695 -31.21 -1.45 13.75
C LEU A 695 -30.96 -2.92 14.12
N VAL A 696 -29.75 -3.43 13.88
CA VAL A 696 -29.38 -4.82 14.20
C VAL A 696 -29.39 -5.08 15.71
N GLU A 697 -28.83 -4.16 16.50
CA GLU A 697 -28.83 -4.24 17.97
C GLU A 697 -30.26 -4.21 18.54
N SER A 698 -31.17 -3.44 17.93
CA SER A 698 -32.58 -3.39 18.35
C SER A 698 -33.34 -4.70 18.10
N LYS A 699 -32.87 -5.54 17.17
CA LYS A 699 -33.54 -6.76 16.67
C LYS A 699 -34.97 -6.53 16.18
N ASN A 700 -35.34 -5.29 15.85
CA ASN A 700 -36.69 -4.94 15.46
C ASN A 700 -36.96 -5.35 14.00
N THR A 701 -37.74 -6.40 13.79
CA THR A 701 -38.10 -6.90 12.46
C THR A 701 -39.28 -6.15 11.81
N ALA A 702 -39.89 -5.16 12.46
CA ALA A 702 -40.96 -4.35 11.87
C ALA A 702 -40.48 -3.51 10.67
N VAL A 703 -39.16 -3.29 10.54
CA VAL A 703 -38.54 -2.49 9.46
C VAL A 703 -38.33 -3.26 8.15
N LEU A 704 -38.58 -4.58 8.12
CA LEU A 704 -38.22 -5.42 6.96
C LEU A 704 -38.83 -4.91 5.65
N SER A 705 -40.10 -4.48 5.66
CA SER A 705 -40.77 -3.96 4.46
C SER A 705 -40.06 -2.73 3.89
N ASP A 706 -39.56 -1.83 4.76
CA ASP A 706 -38.86 -0.63 4.31
C ASP A 706 -37.44 -0.97 3.83
N LEU A 707 -36.76 -1.92 4.47
CA LEU A 707 -35.48 -2.45 3.98
C LEU A 707 -35.64 -3.09 2.59
N TYR A 708 -36.74 -3.81 2.33
CA TYR A 708 -37.00 -4.38 1.01
C TYR A 708 -37.16 -3.30 -0.07
N LYS A 709 -37.75 -2.14 0.27
CA LYS A 709 -37.84 -1.01 -0.67
C LYS A 709 -36.46 -0.49 -1.04
N LEU A 710 -35.55 -0.36 -0.07
CA LEU A 710 -34.17 0.06 -0.31
C LEU A 710 -33.41 -0.93 -1.20
N VAL A 711 -33.51 -2.24 -0.93
CA VAL A 711 -32.86 -3.27 -1.76
C VAL A 711 -33.38 -3.30 -3.20
N ASN A 712 -34.69 -3.04 -3.39
CA ASN A 712 -35.30 -3.04 -4.72
C ASN A 712 -35.09 -1.73 -5.50
N ASN A 713 -34.68 -0.64 -4.83
CA ASN A 713 -34.35 0.61 -5.51
C ASN A 713 -33.16 0.39 -6.44
N LYS A 714 -33.33 0.69 -7.74
CA LYS A 714 -32.29 0.49 -8.77
C LYS A 714 -31.50 1.76 -9.09
N ASN A 715 -31.82 2.88 -8.45
CA ASN A 715 -31.11 4.14 -8.66
C ASN A 715 -29.68 4.03 -8.12
N VAL A 716 -28.75 4.64 -8.84
CA VAL A 716 -27.34 4.75 -8.45
C VAL A 716 -26.96 6.22 -8.37
N ASP A 717 -26.00 6.53 -7.51
CA ASP A 717 -25.44 7.88 -7.38
C ASP A 717 -24.52 8.24 -8.57
N GLU A 718 -23.93 9.43 -8.53
CA GLU A 718 -23.09 9.97 -9.60
C GLU A 718 -21.81 9.18 -9.87
N ILE A 719 -21.42 8.27 -8.96
CA ILE A 719 -20.27 7.37 -9.11
C ILE A 719 -20.71 5.91 -9.26
N GLY A 720 -22.00 5.66 -9.50
CA GLY A 720 -22.55 4.35 -9.83
C GLY A 720 -22.81 3.43 -8.62
N LEU A 721 -22.81 3.99 -7.40
CA LEU A 721 -23.06 3.24 -6.17
C LEU A 721 -24.54 3.26 -5.77
N ASN A 722 -24.95 2.24 -5.03
CA ASN A 722 -26.21 2.25 -4.27
C ASN A 722 -25.91 1.76 -2.85
N ALA A 723 -25.19 2.59 -2.09
CA ALA A 723 -24.84 2.31 -0.71
C ALA A 723 -26.06 2.02 0.19
N PRO A 724 -27.23 2.70 0.03
CA PRO A 724 -28.42 2.37 0.82
C PRO A 724 -28.89 0.93 0.64
N ALA A 725 -28.89 0.40 -0.59
CA ALA A 725 -29.23 -1.01 -0.84
C ALA A 725 -28.19 -1.98 -0.26
N VAL A 726 -26.89 -1.64 -0.31
CA VAL A 726 -25.82 -2.43 0.34
C VAL A 726 -26.07 -2.53 1.85
N HIS A 727 -26.29 -1.40 2.53
CA HIS A 727 -26.60 -1.38 3.96
C HIS A 727 -27.91 -2.11 4.28
N ALA A 728 -28.94 -1.99 3.45
CA ALA A 728 -30.20 -2.70 3.65
C ALA A 728 -30.02 -4.23 3.59
N LEU A 729 -29.25 -4.75 2.62
CA LEU A 729 -28.91 -6.17 2.52
C LEU A 729 -28.18 -6.67 3.78
N TRP A 730 -27.20 -5.92 4.25
CA TRP A 730 -26.43 -6.25 5.44
C TRP A 730 -27.23 -6.10 6.75
N THR A 731 -28.20 -5.19 6.79
CA THR A 731 -29.15 -5.05 7.91
C THR A 731 -30.09 -6.27 7.94
N LEU A 732 -30.63 -6.71 6.79
CA LEU A 732 -31.42 -7.94 6.70
C LEU A 732 -30.65 -9.16 7.18
N HIS A 733 -29.36 -9.25 6.83
CA HIS A 733 -28.46 -10.28 7.32
C HIS A 733 -28.28 -10.23 8.85
N GLY A 734 -27.98 -9.05 9.40
CA GLY A 734 -27.79 -8.86 10.85
C GLY A 734 -29.05 -9.13 11.68
N LEU A 735 -30.24 -8.86 11.12
CA LEU A 735 -31.53 -9.19 11.75
C LEU A 735 -31.90 -10.69 11.65
N GLY A 736 -31.07 -11.52 10.99
CA GLY A 736 -31.35 -12.94 10.78
C GLY A 736 -32.46 -13.22 9.76
N ALA A 737 -32.91 -12.22 9.00
CA ALA A 737 -33.95 -12.39 7.99
C ALA A 737 -33.49 -13.25 6.80
N LEU A 738 -32.18 -13.39 6.60
CA LEU A 738 -31.59 -14.20 5.51
C LEU A 738 -31.11 -15.58 5.98
N SER A 739 -31.45 -16.01 7.18
CA SER A 739 -31.07 -17.34 7.72
C SER A 739 -31.83 -18.53 7.10
N GLY A 740 -32.57 -18.33 6.00
CA GLY A 740 -33.27 -19.37 5.24
C GLY A 740 -34.75 -19.59 5.61
N ASN A 741 -35.25 -18.97 6.68
CA ASN A 741 -36.63 -19.16 7.16
C ASN A 741 -37.61 -18.07 6.67
N ASN A 742 -37.11 -17.00 6.04
CA ASN A 742 -37.93 -15.93 5.48
C ASN A 742 -37.76 -15.89 3.96
N ALA A 743 -38.76 -16.46 3.27
CA ALA A 743 -38.75 -16.61 1.81
C ALA A 743 -38.80 -15.25 1.09
N GLU A 744 -39.53 -14.28 1.64
CA GLU A 744 -39.64 -12.95 1.05
C GLU A 744 -38.31 -12.19 1.10
N ALA A 745 -37.66 -12.15 2.27
CA ALA A 745 -36.33 -11.53 2.43
C ALA A 745 -35.31 -12.18 1.48
N THR A 746 -35.32 -13.50 1.41
CA THR A 746 -34.43 -14.25 0.51
C THR A 746 -34.72 -13.90 -0.94
N GLN A 747 -35.98 -13.82 -1.37
CA GLN A 747 -36.34 -13.46 -2.74
C GLN A 747 -35.94 -12.02 -3.08
N VAL A 748 -36.08 -11.07 -2.16
CA VAL A 748 -35.63 -9.69 -2.33
C VAL A 748 -34.11 -9.63 -2.53
N ALA A 749 -33.34 -10.33 -1.69
CA ALA A 749 -31.89 -10.44 -1.86
C ALA A 749 -31.49 -11.17 -3.16
N MET A 750 -32.24 -12.18 -3.59
CA MET A 750 -32.03 -12.85 -4.89
C MET A 750 -32.27 -11.89 -6.06
N ASN A 751 -33.27 -11.01 -5.99
CA ASN A 751 -33.52 -9.99 -7.01
C ASN A 751 -32.40 -8.92 -7.07
N ALA A 752 -31.60 -8.79 -6.01
CA ALA A 752 -30.46 -7.90 -5.96
C ALA A 752 -29.24 -8.44 -6.75
N LEU A 753 -29.22 -9.74 -7.09
CA LEU A 753 -28.18 -10.35 -7.94
C LEU A 753 -28.14 -9.77 -9.37
N SER A 754 -29.18 -9.06 -9.80
CA SER A 754 -29.26 -8.36 -11.10
C SER A 754 -29.28 -6.83 -10.95
N HIS A 755 -28.93 -6.30 -9.78
CA HIS A 755 -28.92 -4.85 -9.54
C HIS A 755 -27.87 -4.12 -10.42
N PRO A 756 -28.12 -2.89 -10.91
CA PRO A 756 -27.16 -2.12 -11.73
C PRO A 756 -25.79 -1.89 -11.08
N ALA A 757 -25.77 -1.49 -9.80
CA ALA A 757 -24.54 -1.33 -9.02
C ALA A 757 -23.89 -2.68 -8.67
N ALA A 758 -22.58 -2.81 -8.95
CA ALA A 758 -21.79 -4.02 -8.65
C ALA A 758 -21.71 -4.31 -7.15
N GLY A 759 -21.56 -3.28 -6.31
CA GLY A 759 -21.53 -3.44 -4.85
C GLY A 759 -22.77 -4.10 -4.27
N VAL A 760 -23.95 -3.82 -4.82
CA VAL A 760 -25.22 -4.45 -4.41
C VAL A 760 -25.25 -5.93 -4.81
N ARG A 761 -24.82 -6.26 -6.03
CA ARG A 761 -24.72 -7.65 -6.49
C ARG A 761 -23.75 -8.46 -5.62
N ARG A 762 -22.60 -7.86 -5.28
CA ARG A 762 -21.60 -8.45 -4.38
C ARG A 762 -22.14 -8.64 -2.96
N ALA A 763 -22.76 -7.62 -2.38
CA ALA A 763 -23.37 -7.72 -1.06
C ALA A 763 -24.43 -8.83 -1.02
N ALA A 764 -25.28 -8.92 -2.05
CA ALA A 764 -26.28 -9.99 -2.18
C ALA A 764 -25.63 -11.38 -2.18
N LEU A 765 -24.56 -11.59 -2.97
CA LEU A 765 -23.78 -12.83 -2.96
C LEU A 765 -23.20 -13.15 -1.57
N GLN A 766 -22.83 -12.15 -0.78
CA GLN A 766 -22.25 -12.35 0.55
C GLN A 766 -23.30 -12.67 1.62
N VAL A 767 -24.49 -12.06 1.56
CA VAL A 767 -25.54 -12.22 2.59
C VAL A 767 -26.52 -13.37 2.34
N LEU A 768 -26.65 -13.84 1.10
CA LEU A 768 -27.58 -14.90 0.75
C LEU A 768 -27.18 -16.25 1.38
N PRO A 769 -28.16 -17.05 1.87
CA PRO A 769 -27.87 -18.34 2.49
C PRO A 769 -27.20 -19.33 1.53
N ARG A 770 -26.29 -20.15 2.07
CA ARG A 770 -25.47 -21.12 1.32
C ARG A 770 -26.23 -22.42 1.02
N ASN A 771 -27.31 -22.33 0.24
CA ASN A 771 -28.20 -23.47 -0.06
C ASN A 771 -28.44 -23.65 -1.58
N GLN A 772 -29.13 -24.74 -1.94
CA GLN A 772 -29.36 -25.11 -3.34
C GLN A 772 -30.20 -24.08 -4.14
N PRO A 773 -31.35 -23.58 -3.66
CA PRO A 773 -32.12 -22.57 -4.39
C PRO A 773 -31.31 -21.31 -4.73
N VAL A 774 -30.49 -20.83 -3.78
CA VAL A 774 -29.61 -19.68 -4.01
C VAL A 774 -28.55 -20.03 -5.06
N ARG A 775 -27.90 -21.20 -4.95
CA ARG A 775 -26.94 -21.68 -5.96
C ARG A 775 -27.53 -21.63 -7.36
N GLU A 776 -28.75 -22.16 -7.54
CA GLU A 776 -29.43 -22.17 -8.84
C GLU A 776 -29.70 -20.76 -9.38
N GLY A 777 -30.05 -19.80 -8.52
CA GLY A 777 -30.22 -18.42 -8.97
C GLY A 777 -28.90 -17.73 -9.30
N ILE A 778 -27.80 -18.03 -8.60
CA ILE A 778 -26.46 -17.57 -9.00
C ILE A 778 -26.12 -18.11 -10.39
N LEU A 779 -26.33 -19.41 -10.64
CA LEU A 779 -26.04 -20.04 -11.94
C LEU A 779 -26.92 -19.52 -13.08
N LYS A 780 -28.16 -19.07 -12.79
CA LYS A 780 -29.07 -18.44 -13.76
C LYS A 780 -28.78 -16.95 -13.99
N SER A 781 -28.02 -16.33 -13.10
CA SER A 781 -27.61 -14.92 -13.21
C SER A 781 -26.41 -14.75 -14.16
N THR A 782 -26.01 -13.50 -14.40
CA THR A 782 -24.80 -13.17 -15.16
C THR A 782 -23.55 -13.10 -14.29
N LEU A 783 -23.62 -13.38 -12.99
CA LEU A 783 -22.57 -13.04 -12.01
C LEU A 783 -21.25 -13.78 -12.21
N ILE A 784 -21.29 -14.99 -12.77
CA ILE A 784 -20.08 -15.75 -13.13
C ILE A 784 -19.27 -15.03 -14.23
N ASN A 785 -19.95 -14.22 -15.04
CA ASN A 785 -19.39 -13.44 -16.14
C ASN A 785 -19.61 -11.93 -15.93
N ASP A 786 -19.74 -11.49 -14.67
CA ASP A 786 -20.07 -10.10 -14.34
C ASP A 786 -19.05 -9.11 -14.93
N PRO A 787 -19.42 -7.90 -15.40
CA PRO A 787 -18.43 -6.93 -15.85
C PRO A 787 -17.38 -6.58 -14.78
N SER A 788 -17.75 -6.62 -13.49
CA SER A 788 -16.82 -6.44 -12.37
C SER A 788 -16.15 -7.77 -11.99
N LEU A 789 -14.83 -7.84 -12.13
CA LEU A 789 -14.05 -9.01 -11.73
C LEU A 789 -14.12 -9.27 -10.22
N ASN A 790 -14.28 -8.22 -9.40
CA ASN A 790 -14.48 -8.37 -7.97
C ASN A 790 -15.85 -9.02 -7.65
N THR A 791 -16.90 -8.73 -8.42
CA THR A 791 -18.18 -9.45 -8.32
C THR A 791 -18.05 -10.92 -8.77
N ARG A 792 -17.28 -11.20 -9.83
CA ARG A 792 -16.99 -12.60 -10.23
C ARG A 792 -16.27 -13.35 -9.12
N LEU A 793 -15.29 -12.71 -8.48
CA LEU A 793 -14.57 -13.26 -7.33
C LEU A 793 -15.54 -13.64 -6.21
N ALA A 794 -16.42 -12.72 -5.81
CA ALA A 794 -17.43 -13.00 -4.79
C ALA A 794 -18.39 -14.15 -5.19
N ALA A 795 -18.74 -14.26 -6.47
CA ALA A 795 -19.58 -15.36 -6.96
C ALA A 795 -18.88 -16.72 -6.82
N MET A 796 -17.58 -16.80 -7.14
CA MET A 796 -16.78 -18.02 -6.99
C MET A 796 -16.64 -18.44 -5.53
N LEU A 797 -16.40 -17.48 -4.63
CA LEU A 797 -16.33 -17.76 -3.19
C LEU A 797 -17.70 -18.20 -2.63
N ALA A 798 -18.79 -17.57 -3.07
CA ALA A 798 -20.14 -17.97 -2.70
C ALA A 798 -20.47 -19.40 -3.13
N LEU A 799 -20.06 -19.82 -4.33
CA LEU A 799 -20.20 -21.21 -4.80
C LEU A 799 -19.34 -22.19 -3.99
N THR A 800 -18.12 -21.79 -3.61
CA THR A 800 -17.22 -22.61 -2.78
C THR A 800 -17.84 -22.94 -1.42
N ASP A 801 -18.61 -22.02 -0.84
CA ASP A 801 -19.28 -22.22 0.44
C ASP A 801 -20.59 -23.04 0.33
N MET A 802 -20.95 -23.52 -0.86
CA MET A 802 -22.18 -24.29 -1.11
C MET A 802 -21.90 -25.79 -1.33
N PRO A 803 -22.88 -26.68 -1.07
CA PRO A 803 -22.73 -28.10 -1.36
C PRO A 803 -22.37 -28.38 -2.82
N ALA A 804 -21.58 -29.43 -3.04
CA ALA A 804 -21.14 -29.87 -4.36
C ALA A 804 -22.30 -30.02 -5.36
N SER A 805 -22.10 -29.59 -6.61
CA SER A 805 -23.10 -29.70 -7.70
C SER A 805 -22.39 -29.83 -9.04
N PRO A 806 -22.78 -30.80 -9.89
CA PRO A 806 -22.27 -30.90 -11.24
C PRO A 806 -22.56 -29.64 -12.09
N GLU A 807 -23.72 -29.01 -11.90
CA GLU A 807 -24.13 -27.79 -12.61
C GLU A 807 -23.19 -26.63 -12.27
N ALA A 808 -22.90 -26.43 -10.98
CA ALA A 808 -21.94 -25.42 -10.55
C ALA A 808 -20.53 -25.72 -11.08
N GLY A 809 -20.11 -26.99 -11.06
CA GLY A 809 -18.81 -27.40 -11.60
C GLY A 809 -18.65 -27.08 -13.08
N ARG A 810 -19.70 -27.31 -13.90
CA ARG A 810 -19.71 -26.95 -15.32
C ARG A 810 -19.61 -25.44 -15.52
N ALA A 811 -20.32 -24.65 -14.71
CA ALA A 811 -20.28 -23.20 -14.78
C ALA A 811 -18.91 -22.62 -14.37
N VAL A 812 -18.29 -23.17 -13.31
CA VAL A 812 -16.92 -22.81 -12.89
C VAL A 812 -15.91 -23.18 -13.98
N PHE A 813 -16.08 -24.31 -14.68
CA PHE A 813 -15.27 -24.64 -15.83
C PHE A 813 -15.41 -23.59 -16.95
N THR A 814 -16.63 -23.18 -17.29
CA THR A 814 -16.86 -22.10 -18.27
C THR A 814 -16.17 -20.80 -17.84
N ALA A 815 -16.23 -20.44 -16.55
CA ALA A 815 -15.53 -19.28 -16.02
C ALA A 815 -14.01 -19.39 -16.19
N SER A 816 -13.45 -20.59 -16.02
CA SER A 816 -12.01 -20.82 -16.18
C SER A 816 -11.50 -20.65 -17.61
N LEU A 817 -12.39 -20.62 -18.61
CA LEU A 817 -12.03 -20.38 -20.01
C LEU A 817 -11.89 -18.88 -20.37
N GLN A 818 -12.25 -17.97 -19.47
CA GLN A 818 -12.19 -16.53 -19.76
C GLN A 818 -10.79 -15.97 -19.52
N PRO A 819 -10.18 -15.28 -20.52
CA PRO A 819 -8.82 -14.75 -20.39
C PRO A 819 -8.64 -13.77 -19.22
N ASP A 820 -9.63 -12.93 -18.95
CA ASP A 820 -9.55 -11.94 -17.85
C ASP A 820 -9.53 -12.63 -16.48
N ASN A 821 -10.19 -13.78 -16.35
CA ASN A 821 -10.19 -14.56 -15.12
C ASN A 821 -8.84 -15.25 -14.86
N GLU A 822 -8.10 -15.59 -15.92
CA GLU A 822 -6.75 -16.16 -15.82
C GLU A 822 -5.69 -15.11 -15.45
N LYS A 823 -5.82 -13.88 -15.97
CA LYS A 823 -4.88 -12.79 -15.69
C LYS A 823 -4.92 -12.31 -14.24
N GLU A 824 -6.09 -12.37 -13.60
CA GLU A 824 -6.24 -11.99 -12.20
C GLU A 824 -5.96 -13.17 -11.26
N ALA A 825 -4.82 -13.13 -10.57
CA ALA A 825 -4.35 -14.22 -9.71
C ALA A 825 -5.34 -14.60 -8.60
N ALA A 826 -6.01 -13.62 -7.99
CA ALA A 826 -7.00 -13.89 -6.94
C ALA A 826 -8.26 -14.58 -7.50
N LEU A 827 -8.72 -14.15 -8.67
CA LEU A 827 -9.90 -14.75 -9.32
C LEU A 827 -9.61 -16.16 -9.83
N ALA A 828 -8.44 -16.39 -10.43
CA ALA A 828 -7.97 -17.72 -10.80
C ALA A 828 -7.92 -18.67 -9.58
N GLN A 829 -7.44 -18.18 -8.44
CA GLN A 829 -7.42 -18.91 -7.18
C GLN A 829 -8.85 -19.22 -6.66
N ALA A 830 -9.77 -18.26 -6.74
CA ALA A 830 -11.17 -18.50 -6.35
C ALA A 830 -11.88 -19.52 -7.25
N ILE A 831 -11.62 -19.48 -8.57
CA ILE A 831 -12.10 -20.49 -9.52
C ILE A 831 -11.58 -21.88 -9.15
N PHE A 832 -10.31 -21.98 -8.75
CA PHE A 832 -9.74 -23.25 -8.32
C PHE A 832 -10.43 -23.84 -7.08
N VAL A 833 -10.67 -23.04 -6.04
CA VAL A 833 -11.34 -23.55 -4.83
C VAL A 833 -12.82 -23.85 -5.07
N ALA A 834 -13.49 -23.10 -5.96
CA ALA A 834 -14.84 -23.43 -6.39
C ALA A 834 -14.86 -24.74 -7.19
N ALA A 835 -13.89 -24.96 -8.07
CA ALA A 835 -13.73 -26.21 -8.81
C ALA A 835 -13.40 -27.38 -7.88
N ALA A 836 -12.63 -27.16 -6.80
CA ALA A 836 -12.34 -28.17 -5.80
C ALA A 836 -13.58 -28.64 -5.06
N THR A 837 -14.52 -27.73 -4.80
CA THR A 837 -15.82 -28.04 -4.19
C THR A 837 -16.77 -28.71 -5.19
N HIS A 838 -16.75 -28.27 -6.46
CA HIS A 838 -17.65 -28.74 -7.52
C HIS A 838 -16.94 -29.63 -8.57
N GLN A 839 -16.05 -30.50 -8.09
CA GLN A 839 -15.07 -31.21 -8.91
C GLN A 839 -15.68 -32.09 -10.01
N GLN A 840 -16.79 -32.79 -9.71
CA GLN A 840 -17.43 -33.70 -10.66
C GLN A 840 -17.82 -32.98 -11.95
N GLY A 841 -18.61 -31.91 -11.83
CA GLY A 841 -19.09 -31.15 -12.98
C GLY A 841 -17.96 -30.46 -13.75
N PHE A 842 -16.95 -29.98 -13.03
CA PHE A 842 -15.78 -29.36 -13.65
C PHE A 842 -15.02 -30.36 -14.52
N ARG A 843 -14.78 -31.58 -14.01
CA ARG A 843 -14.10 -32.66 -14.76
C ARG A 843 -14.93 -33.16 -15.93
N GLU A 844 -16.25 -33.28 -15.77
CA GLU A 844 -17.17 -33.66 -16.86
C GLU A 844 -17.10 -32.65 -18.01
N ALA A 845 -17.18 -31.35 -17.71
CA ALA A 845 -17.07 -30.29 -18.72
C ALA A 845 -15.70 -30.28 -19.41
N ALA A 846 -14.61 -30.44 -18.64
CA ALA A 846 -13.27 -30.50 -19.19
C ALA A 846 -13.06 -31.66 -20.16
N LYS A 847 -13.60 -32.86 -19.84
CA LYS A 847 -13.52 -34.04 -20.72
C LYS A 847 -14.29 -33.86 -22.02
N ALA A 848 -15.34 -33.05 -22.02
CA ALA A 848 -16.16 -32.77 -23.19
C ALA A 848 -15.50 -31.76 -24.17
N GLN A 849 -14.39 -31.13 -23.78
CA GLN A 849 -13.67 -30.13 -24.57
C GLN A 849 -12.39 -30.69 -25.18
N SER A 850 -11.87 -30.04 -26.23
CA SER A 850 -10.60 -30.43 -26.84
C SER A 850 -9.40 -30.08 -25.94
N ALA A 851 -8.28 -30.78 -26.12
CA ALA A 851 -7.05 -30.49 -25.39
C ALA A 851 -6.53 -29.05 -25.63
N ALA A 852 -6.71 -28.50 -26.84
CA ALA A 852 -6.34 -27.13 -27.15
C ALA A 852 -7.22 -26.10 -26.39
N SER A 853 -8.52 -26.38 -26.26
CA SER A 853 -9.46 -25.53 -25.53
C SER A 853 -9.36 -25.62 -24.00
N THR A 854 -8.55 -26.55 -23.47
CA THR A 854 -8.31 -26.70 -22.03
C THR A 854 -6.94 -26.18 -21.59
N ALA A 855 -6.14 -25.62 -22.50
CA ALA A 855 -4.86 -24.97 -22.17
C ALA A 855 -5.07 -23.73 -21.27
N GLY A 856 -4.05 -23.38 -20.47
CA GLY A 856 -4.10 -22.23 -19.55
C GLY A 856 -4.73 -22.58 -18.19
N LEU A 857 -5.61 -21.71 -17.69
CA LEU A 857 -6.25 -21.86 -16.37
C LEU A 857 -6.99 -23.19 -16.16
N PRO A 858 -7.82 -23.72 -17.09
CA PRO A 858 -8.54 -24.98 -16.87
C PRO A 858 -7.61 -26.16 -16.63
N GLN A 859 -6.51 -26.28 -17.40
CA GLN A 859 -5.49 -27.30 -17.20
C GLN A 859 -4.80 -27.17 -15.84
N ARG A 860 -4.42 -25.94 -15.45
CA ARG A 860 -3.82 -25.67 -14.14
C ARG A 860 -4.76 -26.08 -13.00
N VAL A 861 -6.06 -25.79 -13.14
CA VAL A 861 -7.09 -26.22 -12.18
C VAL A 861 -7.17 -27.74 -12.13
N LEU A 862 -7.30 -28.45 -13.26
CA LEU A 862 -7.36 -29.93 -13.29
C LEU A 862 -6.15 -30.57 -12.61
N GLN A 863 -4.95 -30.06 -12.88
CA GLN A 863 -3.72 -30.55 -12.25
C GLN A 863 -3.71 -30.30 -10.75
N SER A 864 -4.16 -29.11 -10.32
CA SER A 864 -4.26 -28.73 -8.90
C SER A 864 -5.40 -29.43 -8.17
N LEU A 865 -6.39 -29.99 -8.88
CA LEU A 865 -7.43 -30.84 -8.30
C LEU A 865 -6.89 -32.22 -7.94
N ASP A 866 -5.94 -32.75 -8.71
CA ASP A 866 -5.33 -34.08 -8.49
C ASP A 866 -4.17 -34.07 -7.50
N LYS A 867 -3.61 -32.89 -7.23
CA LYS A 867 -2.44 -32.69 -6.36
C LYS A 867 -2.71 -31.57 -5.37
N ASP A 868 -2.47 -31.81 -4.10
CA ASP A 868 -2.43 -30.73 -3.12
C ASP A 868 -1.01 -30.17 -3.05
N ILE A 869 -0.82 -28.92 -3.46
CA ILE A 869 0.47 -28.23 -3.46
C ILE A 869 0.42 -27.11 -2.41
N ARG A 870 1.35 -27.17 -1.46
CA ARG A 870 1.61 -26.17 -0.42
C ARG A 870 2.83 -25.37 -0.81
N VAL A 871 2.70 -24.05 -0.90
CA VAL A 871 3.86 -23.15 -0.88
C VAL A 871 4.31 -23.01 0.57
N LEU A 872 5.62 -23.13 0.81
CA LEU A 872 6.20 -23.13 2.14
C LEU A 872 7.11 -21.91 2.28
N GLU A 873 6.63 -20.88 2.98
CA GLU A 873 7.46 -19.71 3.27
C GLU A 873 8.45 -20.02 4.39
N ARG A 874 9.61 -19.35 4.38
CA ARG A 874 10.63 -19.51 5.41
C ARG A 874 10.06 -19.08 6.77
N TRP A 875 10.31 -19.89 7.80
CA TRP A 875 9.79 -19.69 9.15
C TRP A 875 8.27 -19.78 9.28
N ALA A 876 7.57 -20.20 8.22
CA ALA A 876 6.14 -20.44 8.29
C ALA A 876 5.84 -21.63 9.21
N THR A 877 4.72 -21.49 9.92
CA THR A 877 4.06 -22.60 10.61
C THR A 877 2.67 -22.75 10.02
N ILE A 878 2.37 -23.93 9.47
CA ILE A 878 1.03 -24.28 8.99
C ILE A 878 0.38 -25.13 10.06
N SER A 879 -0.76 -24.71 10.59
CA SER A 879 -1.50 -25.46 11.60
C SER A 879 -1.94 -26.84 11.10
N VAL A 880 -2.24 -27.77 12.01
CA VAL A 880 -2.77 -29.11 11.66
C VAL A 880 -4.01 -29.00 10.77
N ALA A 881 -4.89 -28.03 11.07
CA ALA A 881 -6.13 -27.79 10.32
C ALA A 881 -5.89 -27.26 8.88
N ASN A 882 -4.67 -26.83 8.56
CA ASN A 882 -4.29 -26.27 7.26
C ASN A 882 -3.22 -27.13 6.54
N ALA A 883 -2.62 -28.10 7.22
CA ALA A 883 -1.69 -29.03 6.60
C ALA A 883 -2.43 -29.93 5.57
N PRO A 884 -1.78 -30.32 4.46
CA PRO A 884 -2.40 -31.23 3.50
C PRO A 884 -2.61 -32.59 4.17
N ASP A 885 -3.77 -33.22 3.93
CA ASP A 885 -4.01 -34.59 4.38
C ASP A 885 -3.08 -35.54 3.63
N ILE A 886 -2.14 -36.16 4.36
CA ILE A 886 -1.15 -37.08 3.81
C ILE A 886 -1.56 -38.56 3.89
N THR A 887 -2.73 -38.87 4.45
CA THR A 887 -3.16 -40.24 4.75
C THR A 887 -3.25 -41.06 3.46
N GLY A 888 -2.41 -42.09 3.36
CA GLY A 888 -2.34 -42.96 2.17
C GLY A 888 -1.87 -42.25 0.89
N LYS A 889 -1.23 -41.08 0.99
CA LYS A 889 -0.78 -40.28 -0.17
C LYS A 889 0.73 -40.19 -0.26
N GLU A 890 1.23 -40.08 -1.50
CA GLU A 890 2.64 -39.80 -1.74
C GLU A 890 2.96 -38.36 -1.37
N ILE A 891 4.21 -38.15 -0.92
CA ILE A 891 4.68 -36.86 -0.43
C ILE A 891 5.93 -36.48 -1.21
N THR A 892 5.97 -35.26 -1.73
CA THR A 892 7.16 -34.69 -2.36
C THR A 892 7.41 -33.28 -1.83
N PHE A 893 8.52 -33.09 -1.13
CA PHE A 893 9.02 -31.77 -0.75
C PHE A 893 10.07 -31.30 -1.75
N ARG A 894 10.01 -30.04 -2.18
CA ARG A 894 10.97 -29.41 -3.10
C ARG A 894 11.40 -28.08 -2.52
N THR A 895 12.66 -27.68 -2.69
CA THR A 895 13.13 -26.34 -2.34
C THR A 895 14.45 -26.00 -3.00
N SER A 896 14.75 -24.71 -3.19
CA SER A 896 16.12 -24.21 -3.37
C SER A 896 16.71 -23.81 -2.02
N VAL A 897 17.96 -24.18 -1.74
CA VAL A 897 18.70 -23.78 -0.53
C VAL A 897 19.89 -22.92 -0.95
N THR A 898 20.10 -21.79 -0.27
CA THR A 898 21.26 -20.90 -0.47
C THR A 898 22.04 -20.73 0.83
N ARG A 899 23.36 -20.86 0.78
CA ARG A 899 24.26 -20.68 1.93
C ARG A 899 24.31 -19.20 2.37
N SER A 900 24.53 -18.97 3.66
CA SER A 900 24.83 -17.62 4.19
C SER A 900 26.14 -17.08 3.61
N GLN A 901 26.29 -15.76 3.54
CA GLN A 901 27.57 -15.11 3.20
C GLN A 901 28.56 -15.15 4.36
N GLU A 902 28.06 -15.35 5.59
CA GLU A 902 28.90 -15.58 6.76
C GLU A 902 29.47 -17.01 6.75
N PRO A 903 30.72 -17.23 7.23
CA PRO A 903 31.37 -18.54 7.24
C PRO A 903 30.83 -19.45 8.36
N VAL A 904 29.51 -19.63 8.41
CA VAL A 904 28.82 -20.52 9.33
C VAL A 904 28.43 -21.83 8.61
N PRO A 905 28.53 -22.99 9.26
CA PRO A 905 28.07 -24.25 8.67
C PRO A 905 26.59 -24.18 8.26
N LEU A 906 26.27 -24.71 7.07
CA LEU A 906 24.88 -24.78 6.59
C LEU A 906 24.14 -25.86 7.40
N THR A 907 23.35 -25.42 8.36
CA THR A 907 22.63 -26.30 9.29
C THR A 907 21.21 -25.82 9.55
N GLY A 908 20.34 -26.72 10.01
CA GLY A 908 18.97 -26.42 10.41
C GLY A 908 17.91 -27.19 9.61
N THR A 909 16.66 -27.11 10.07
CA THR A 909 15.51 -27.78 9.45
C THR A 909 15.04 -27.03 8.21
N LEU A 910 14.90 -27.72 7.08
CA LEU A 910 14.24 -27.16 5.89
C LEU A 910 12.72 -27.22 6.08
N MET A 911 12.21 -28.40 6.44
CA MET A 911 10.79 -28.60 6.76
C MET A 911 10.58 -29.79 7.72
N ALA A 912 9.60 -29.71 8.60
CA ALA A 912 9.14 -30.77 9.49
C ALA A 912 7.60 -30.83 9.53
N HIS A 913 7.01 -32.03 9.57
CA HIS A 913 5.55 -32.23 9.68
C HIS A 913 5.25 -33.47 10.56
N GLY A 914 4.36 -33.35 11.56
CA GLY A 914 4.12 -34.37 12.61
C GLY A 914 4.97 -34.19 13.87
N ASN A 915 5.14 -35.23 14.68
CA ASN A 915 5.83 -35.17 15.97
C ASN A 915 6.86 -36.31 16.15
N SER A 916 7.38 -36.48 17.36
CA SER A 916 8.36 -37.51 17.72
C SER A 916 7.86 -38.95 17.51
N GLN A 917 6.55 -39.18 17.40
CA GLN A 917 5.96 -40.50 17.18
C GLN A 917 5.61 -40.74 15.71
N ASN A 918 4.96 -39.77 15.06
CA ASN A 918 4.54 -39.88 13.67
C ASN A 918 4.83 -38.57 12.96
N GLY A 919 5.73 -38.59 11.97
CA GLY A 919 6.10 -37.40 11.21
C GLY A 919 7.29 -37.61 10.27
N TYR A 920 7.63 -36.58 9.52
CA TYR A 920 8.83 -36.55 8.69
C TYR A 920 9.50 -35.18 8.72
N ALA A 921 10.82 -35.16 8.52
CA ALA A 921 11.60 -33.93 8.47
C ALA A 921 12.69 -34.02 7.40
N VAL A 922 12.92 -32.89 6.74
CA VAL A 922 14.06 -32.66 5.85
C VAL A 922 14.94 -31.60 6.48
N PHE A 923 16.20 -31.93 6.78
CA PHE A 923 17.09 -31.06 7.54
C PHE A 923 18.56 -31.26 7.19
N MET A 924 19.39 -30.29 7.57
CA MET A 924 20.82 -30.27 7.28
C MET A 924 21.62 -30.30 8.57
N GLN A 925 22.41 -31.36 8.75
CA GLN A 925 23.21 -31.59 9.95
C GLN A 925 24.48 -32.34 9.59
N ASP A 926 25.61 -31.98 10.20
CA ASP A 926 26.92 -32.65 10.05
C ASP A 926 27.31 -32.84 8.56
N ASP A 927 27.20 -31.76 7.79
CA ASP A 927 27.45 -31.71 6.34
C ASP A 927 26.63 -32.70 5.49
N LYS A 928 25.47 -33.13 5.99
CA LYS A 928 24.53 -34.00 5.28
C LYS A 928 23.14 -33.39 5.16
N LEU A 929 22.51 -33.65 4.01
CA LEU A 929 21.08 -33.52 3.82
C LEU A 929 20.40 -34.79 4.29
N ASN A 930 19.40 -34.65 5.16
CA ASN A 930 18.72 -35.75 5.83
C ASN A 930 17.22 -35.72 5.51
N LEU A 931 16.64 -36.87 5.20
CA LEU A 931 15.20 -37.14 5.20
C LEU A 931 14.92 -38.19 6.29
N LEU A 932 14.25 -37.76 7.35
CA LEU A 932 13.82 -38.59 8.46
C LEU A 932 12.33 -38.84 8.36
N VAL A 933 11.92 -40.09 8.53
CA VAL A 933 10.51 -40.51 8.63
C VAL A 933 10.35 -41.31 9.92
N LYS A 934 9.48 -40.86 10.83
CA LYS A 934 9.09 -41.57 12.06
C LYS A 934 7.66 -42.10 11.92
N GLN A 935 7.49 -43.41 12.11
CA GLN A 935 6.18 -44.06 12.16
C GLN A 935 6.09 -44.91 13.43
N GLN A 936 5.16 -44.57 14.31
CA GLN A 936 5.03 -45.18 15.65
C GLN A 936 6.35 -45.15 16.45
N GLY A 937 7.04 -44.01 16.42
CA GLY A 937 8.31 -43.76 17.09
C GLY A 937 9.52 -44.42 16.41
N LYS A 938 9.34 -45.25 15.37
CA LYS A 938 10.43 -45.93 14.67
C LYS A 938 11.00 -45.04 13.56
N PRO A 939 12.29 -44.63 13.62
CA PRO A 939 12.88 -43.77 12.61
C PRO A 939 13.39 -44.57 11.40
N THR A 940 13.18 -44.02 10.21
CA THR A 940 13.90 -44.36 8.98
C THR A 940 14.60 -43.10 8.50
N LEU A 941 15.93 -43.11 8.41
CA LEU A 941 16.73 -41.97 8.00
C LEU A 941 17.44 -42.26 6.68
N VAL A 942 17.35 -41.32 5.75
CA VAL A 942 18.10 -41.31 4.49
C VAL A 942 18.95 -40.05 4.47
N SER A 943 20.25 -40.20 4.20
CA SER A 943 21.20 -39.09 4.24
C SER A 943 22.08 -39.06 2.99
N ALA A 944 22.40 -37.87 2.51
CA ALA A 944 23.37 -37.63 1.45
C ALA A 944 24.33 -36.49 1.85
N PRO A 945 25.60 -36.49 1.43
CA PRO A 945 26.49 -35.34 1.62
C PRO A 945 25.90 -34.06 1.02
N LEU A 946 26.10 -32.92 1.69
CA LEU A 946 25.71 -31.63 1.14
C LEU A 946 26.64 -31.22 -0.02
N PRO A 947 26.11 -30.59 -1.06
CA PRO A 947 26.92 -30.10 -2.17
C PRO A 947 27.70 -28.86 -1.73
N THR A 948 28.90 -28.66 -2.25
CA THR A 948 29.73 -27.48 -1.96
C THR A 948 29.22 -26.19 -2.61
N ALA A 949 28.26 -26.29 -3.52
CA ALA A 949 27.68 -25.15 -4.23
C ALA A 949 26.98 -24.15 -3.28
N GLN A 950 27.05 -22.85 -3.63
CA GLN A 950 26.41 -21.76 -2.88
C GLN A 950 24.88 -21.89 -2.86
N ARG A 951 24.30 -22.42 -3.95
CA ARG A 951 22.88 -22.73 -4.08
C ARG A 951 22.71 -24.10 -4.75
N PHE A 952 21.73 -24.86 -4.30
CA PHE A 952 21.36 -26.17 -4.85
C PHE A 952 19.87 -26.42 -4.63
N ASN A 953 19.29 -27.31 -5.43
CA ASN A 953 17.90 -27.72 -5.31
C ASN A 953 17.80 -29.06 -4.59
N VAL A 954 16.80 -29.18 -3.72
CA VAL A 954 16.51 -30.37 -2.94
C VAL A 954 15.14 -30.90 -3.33
N VAL A 955 15.04 -32.21 -3.56
CA VAL A 955 13.76 -32.93 -3.62
C VAL A 955 13.79 -34.09 -2.65
N ALA A 956 12.79 -34.19 -1.77
CA ALA A 956 12.61 -35.30 -0.85
C ALA A 956 11.27 -35.98 -1.13
N GLN A 957 11.26 -37.31 -1.25
CA GLN A 957 10.09 -38.08 -1.69
C GLN A 957 9.76 -39.24 -0.74
N ILE A 958 8.48 -39.48 -0.53
CA ILE A 958 7.90 -40.66 0.12
C ILE A 958 6.84 -41.25 -0.82
N ARG A 959 7.09 -42.45 -1.35
CA ARG A 959 6.28 -43.09 -2.40
C ARG A 959 5.38 -44.19 -1.86
N GLN A 960 4.42 -44.64 -2.67
CA GLN A 960 3.37 -45.61 -2.29
C GLN A 960 3.87 -46.88 -1.58
N ASN A 961 5.01 -47.41 -2.01
CA ASN A 961 5.61 -48.63 -1.45
C ASN A 961 6.53 -48.37 -0.24
N GLY A 962 6.52 -47.17 0.32
CA GLY A 962 7.42 -46.72 1.39
C GLY A 962 8.81 -46.29 0.90
N SER A 963 9.09 -46.29 -0.41
CA SER A 963 10.37 -45.81 -0.94
C SER A 963 10.60 -44.35 -0.58
N LEU A 964 11.78 -44.07 -0.05
CA LEU A 964 12.28 -42.76 0.30
C LEU A 964 13.35 -42.35 -0.72
N GLY A 965 13.33 -41.10 -1.17
CA GLY A 965 14.31 -40.57 -2.10
C GLY A 965 14.75 -39.15 -1.74
N LEU A 966 16.05 -38.89 -1.83
CA LEU A 966 16.64 -37.55 -1.80
C LEU A 966 17.30 -37.29 -3.14
N GLU A 967 16.92 -36.20 -3.80
CA GLU A 967 17.57 -35.69 -4.99
C GLU A 967 18.21 -34.33 -4.71
N ILE A 968 19.39 -34.11 -5.29
CA ILE A 968 20.07 -32.82 -5.34
C ILE A 968 20.24 -32.47 -6.81
N ASP A 969 19.76 -31.29 -7.21
CA ASP A 969 19.82 -30.79 -8.59
C ASP A 969 19.33 -31.82 -9.64
N GLY A 970 18.27 -32.55 -9.29
CA GLY A 970 17.62 -33.54 -10.16
C GLY A 970 18.33 -34.91 -10.20
N GLN A 971 19.44 -35.09 -9.48
CA GLN A 971 20.10 -36.39 -9.33
C GLN A 971 19.69 -37.05 -8.02
N LEU A 972 19.25 -38.31 -8.07
CA LEU A 972 18.98 -39.10 -6.87
C LEU A 972 20.30 -39.40 -6.14
N VAL A 973 20.49 -38.78 -4.97
CA VAL A 973 21.73 -38.86 -4.17
C VAL A 973 21.63 -39.83 -3.00
N ALA A 974 20.42 -40.13 -2.52
CA ALA A 974 20.20 -41.15 -1.51
C ALA A 974 18.79 -41.73 -1.61
N GLN A 975 18.65 -42.99 -1.20
CA GLN A 975 17.37 -43.70 -1.18
C GLN A 975 17.27 -44.59 0.06
N GLY A 976 16.02 -44.89 0.46
CA GLY A 976 15.73 -45.79 1.56
C GLY A 976 14.32 -46.33 1.47
N LYS A 977 13.86 -47.01 2.53
CA LYS A 977 12.52 -47.59 2.57
C LYS A 977 11.94 -47.53 3.97
N ALA A 978 10.87 -46.77 4.13
CA ALA A 978 10.01 -46.78 5.31
C ALA A 978 9.00 -47.95 5.22
N PRO A 979 8.35 -48.34 6.33
CA PRO A 979 7.29 -49.36 6.34
C PRO A 979 6.16 -49.15 5.33
N GLY A 980 5.88 -47.91 4.95
CA GLY A 980 4.86 -47.55 3.96
C GLY A 980 4.49 -46.06 4.05
N LEU A 981 3.41 -45.68 3.38
CA LEU A 981 2.79 -44.35 3.57
C LEU A 981 2.19 -44.21 4.97
N PHE A 982 1.98 -42.96 5.42
CA PHE A 982 1.27 -42.68 6.67
C PHE A 982 -0.18 -43.13 6.58
N LYS A 983 -0.67 -43.82 7.62
CA LYS A 983 -2.03 -44.39 7.67
C LYS A 983 -3.04 -43.52 8.41
N GLU A 984 -2.56 -42.46 9.05
CA GLU A 984 -3.33 -41.54 9.87
C GLU A 984 -2.84 -40.11 9.62
N ALA A 985 -3.67 -39.12 9.94
CA ALA A 985 -3.28 -37.72 9.94
C ALA A 985 -2.16 -37.46 10.96
N LEU A 986 -1.31 -36.48 10.68
CA LEU A 986 -0.22 -36.13 11.58
C LEU A 986 -0.72 -35.20 12.70
N PRO A 987 -0.24 -35.40 13.95
CA PRO A 987 -0.77 -34.71 15.13
C PRO A 987 -0.31 -33.25 15.27
N SER A 988 0.72 -32.83 14.52
CA SER A 988 1.33 -31.49 14.63
C SER A 988 1.56 -30.95 13.23
N GLY A 989 1.40 -29.63 13.03
CA GLY A 989 1.37 -28.95 11.73
C GLY A 989 2.68 -28.97 10.95
N ILE A 990 2.82 -28.18 9.88
CA ILE A 990 4.10 -28.05 9.14
C ILE A 990 4.93 -26.90 9.74
N ARG A 991 6.24 -27.12 9.85
CA ARG A 991 7.23 -26.14 10.31
C ARG A 991 8.28 -25.99 9.21
N VAL A 992 8.64 -24.76 8.85
CA VAL A 992 9.60 -24.47 7.78
C VAL A 992 10.74 -23.66 8.36
N GLY A 993 11.99 -24.02 8.08
CA GLY A 993 13.16 -23.30 8.61
C GLY A 993 13.47 -23.54 10.10
N THR A 994 12.63 -24.31 10.81
CA THR A 994 12.79 -24.70 12.22
C THR A 994 11.97 -25.95 12.53
N ASP A 995 12.11 -26.52 13.73
CA ASP A 995 11.23 -27.55 14.28
C ASP A 995 10.76 -27.15 15.69
N TRP A 996 9.73 -27.81 16.22
CA TRP A 996 9.26 -27.56 17.59
C TRP A 996 10.16 -28.25 18.63
N LYS A 997 9.92 -27.95 19.92
CA LYS A 997 10.67 -28.51 21.06
C LYS A 997 9.86 -29.63 21.73
N GLY A 998 10.52 -30.42 22.59
CA GLY A 998 9.87 -31.46 23.38
C GLY A 998 9.23 -32.57 22.53
N ASN A 999 8.03 -33.02 22.91
CA ASN A 999 7.35 -34.16 22.28
C ASN A 999 6.94 -33.93 20.82
N ASP A 1000 6.85 -32.66 20.40
CA ASP A 1000 6.51 -32.28 19.03
C ASP A 1000 7.71 -32.17 18.09
N LYS A 1001 8.93 -32.35 18.62
CA LYS A 1001 10.15 -32.38 17.81
C LYS A 1001 10.27 -33.70 17.06
N ILE A 1002 10.55 -33.65 15.76
CA ILE A 1002 10.70 -34.86 14.93
C ILE A 1002 12.14 -35.34 14.94
N GLY A 1003 13.09 -34.43 14.77
CA GLY A 1003 14.51 -34.76 14.68
C GLY A 1003 15.21 -34.84 16.04
N ASP A 1004 16.33 -35.54 16.08
CA ASP A 1004 17.14 -35.69 17.30
C ASP A 1004 18.21 -34.58 17.44
N TYR A 1005 18.00 -33.43 16.77
CA TYR A 1005 18.85 -32.24 16.85
C TYR A 1005 18.50 -31.34 18.05
N LYS A 1006 19.36 -30.35 18.31
CA LYS A 1006 19.22 -29.38 19.43
C LYS A 1006 17.93 -28.56 19.30
N ASP A 1007 17.45 -28.00 20.41
CA ASP A 1007 16.19 -27.25 20.41
C ASP A 1007 16.28 -25.87 19.74
N ASP A 1008 17.50 -25.35 19.51
CA ASP A 1008 17.81 -24.10 18.83
C ASP A 1008 18.26 -24.30 17.37
N PHE A 1009 17.72 -25.32 16.70
CA PHE A 1009 18.16 -25.77 15.37
C PHE A 1009 17.45 -25.06 14.19
N GLY A 1010 17.57 -23.73 14.16
CA GLY A 1010 17.06 -22.91 13.06
C GLY A 1010 17.94 -22.94 11.81
N LEU A 1011 17.32 -22.77 10.63
CA LEU A 1011 18.00 -22.73 9.33
C LEU A 1011 19.01 -21.57 9.23
N ARG A 1012 20.30 -21.90 9.15
CA ARG A 1012 21.45 -21.02 8.91
C ARG A 1012 21.76 -20.90 7.40
N GLY A 1013 20.78 -20.42 6.65
CA GLY A 1013 20.82 -20.22 5.20
C GLY A 1013 19.49 -19.64 4.72
N ASN A 1014 19.32 -19.47 3.41
CA ASN A 1014 18.04 -19.04 2.84
C ASN A 1014 17.33 -20.19 2.11
N LEU A 1015 16.01 -20.14 2.11
CA LEU A 1015 15.12 -21.10 1.48
C LEU A 1015 14.21 -20.34 0.51
N ALA A 1016 14.09 -20.83 -0.72
CA ALA A 1016 13.25 -20.24 -1.76
C ALA A 1016 12.57 -21.36 -2.58
N ASN A 1017 11.44 -21.06 -3.22
CA ASN A 1017 10.70 -22.02 -4.06
C ASN A 1017 10.39 -23.32 -3.33
N ALA A 1018 10.02 -23.25 -2.05
CA ALA A 1018 9.72 -24.43 -1.27
C ALA A 1018 8.27 -24.85 -1.46
N PHE A 1019 8.07 -26.12 -1.83
CA PHE A 1019 6.77 -26.70 -2.08
C PHE A 1019 6.63 -28.05 -1.39
N LEU A 1020 5.44 -28.33 -0.89
CA LEU A 1020 5.02 -29.66 -0.47
C LEU A 1020 3.88 -30.11 -1.38
N GLU A 1021 4.12 -31.16 -2.16
CA GLU A 1021 3.13 -31.81 -3.01
C GLU A 1021 2.66 -33.10 -2.34
N VAL A 1022 1.34 -33.27 -2.25
CA VAL A 1022 0.69 -34.47 -1.73
C VAL A 1022 -0.31 -34.98 -2.76
N GLY A 1023 -0.17 -36.24 -3.18
CA GLY A 1023 -0.94 -36.79 -4.30
C GLY A 1023 -1.29 -38.26 -4.16
N ALA A 1024 -2.27 -38.72 -4.95
CA ALA A 1024 -2.76 -40.10 -4.91
C ALA A 1024 -1.64 -41.12 -5.24
N ALA A 1025 -1.67 -42.25 -4.54
CA ALA A 1025 -0.73 -43.35 -4.69
C ALA A 1025 -0.84 -44.03 -6.07
N GLY A 1026 0.29 -44.25 -6.75
CA GLY A 1026 0.33 -45.01 -8.01
C GLY A 1026 -0.09 -44.24 -9.27
N ASN A 1027 -0.24 -42.91 -9.23
CA ASN A 1027 -0.50 -42.12 -10.42
C ASN A 1027 0.78 -42.04 -11.29
N PRO A 1028 0.82 -42.57 -12.54
CA PRO A 1028 1.99 -42.45 -13.41
C PRO A 1028 2.34 -40.98 -13.74
N ASN A 1029 1.43 -40.03 -13.50
CA ASN A 1029 1.68 -38.59 -13.58
C ASN A 1029 2.40 -37.98 -12.34
N ASN A 1030 2.70 -38.77 -11.30
CA ASN A 1030 3.59 -38.36 -10.19
C ASN A 1030 5.09 -38.43 -10.55
N THR A 1031 5.39 -38.76 -11.81
CA THR A 1031 6.73 -38.73 -12.39
C THR A 1031 6.99 -37.46 -13.21
N THR A 1032 5.95 -36.67 -13.51
CA THR A 1032 5.99 -35.68 -14.60
C THR A 1032 6.33 -34.24 -14.20
N VAL A 1033 6.40 -33.89 -12.91
CA VAL A 1033 6.84 -32.53 -12.52
C VAL A 1033 8.36 -32.38 -12.61
N ALA A 1034 9.12 -33.46 -12.38
CA ALA A 1034 10.57 -33.46 -12.65
C ALA A 1034 10.87 -33.42 -14.17
N LYS A 1035 9.93 -33.87 -15.01
CA LYS A 1035 10.10 -33.96 -16.47
C LYS A 1035 9.48 -32.79 -17.24
N ALA A 1036 8.61 -32.00 -16.62
CA ALA A 1036 8.12 -30.73 -17.15
C ALA A 1036 9.17 -29.60 -17.13
N LEU A 1037 10.33 -29.88 -16.52
CA LEU A 1037 11.53 -29.07 -16.58
C LEU A 1037 12.68 -30.02 -16.91
N GLY A 1038 12.86 -30.38 -18.18
CA GLY A 1038 13.91 -31.31 -18.62
C GLY A 1038 15.26 -31.03 -17.95
N ALA A 1039 15.99 -32.10 -17.61
CA ALA A 1039 17.34 -31.98 -17.07
C ALA A 1039 18.18 -31.17 -18.05
N ALA A 1040 18.87 -30.14 -17.57
CA ALA A 1040 19.84 -29.44 -18.39
C ALA A 1040 21.01 -30.38 -18.67
N ASP A 1041 21.43 -30.46 -19.91
CA ASP A 1041 22.61 -31.23 -20.30
C ASP A 1041 23.89 -30.59 -19.73
N VAL A 1042 23.84 -29.28 -19.38
CA VAL A 1042 24.92 -28.56 -18.69
C VAL A 1042 24.36 -27.37 -17.91
N THR A 1043 24.92 -27.11 -16.72
CA THR A 1043 24.63 -25.91 -15.91
C THR A 1043 25.82 -24.94 -15.98
N ILE A 1044 25.55 -23.68 -16.29
CA ILE A 1044 26.54 -22.60 -16.37
C ILE A 1044 26.18 -21.53 -15.33
N THR A 1045 27.04 -21.30 -14.35
CA THR A 1045 26.87 -20.18 -13.41
C THR A 1045 27.72 -19.00 -13.85
N ILE A 1046 27.11 -17.82 -13.95
CA ILE A 1046 27.76 -16.53 -14.20
C ILE A 1046 27.47 -15.64 -13.01
N LYS A 1047 28.51 -15.01 -12.47
CA LYS A 1047 28.41 -14.05 -11.37
C LYS A 1047 28.63 -12.63 -11.86
N VAL A 1048 27.98 -11.67 -11.23
CA VAL A 1048 28.36 -10.27 -11.36
C VAL A 1048 29.61 -10.02 -10.51
N VAL A 1049 30.62 -9.37 -11.09
CA VAL A 1049 31.80 -8.90 -10.36
C VAL A 1049 31.42 -7.63 -9.61
N LYS A 1050 31.44 -7.71 -8.28
CA LYS A 1050 30.99 -6.64 -7.38
C LYS A 1050 31.69 -5.31 -7.68
N ASN A 1051 30.92 -4.25 -7.86
CA ASN A 1051 31.35 -2.89 -8.17
C ASN A 1051 32.11 -2.72 -9.51
N GLU A 1052 32.04 -3.69 -10.43
CA GLU A 1052 32.78 -3.64 -11.70
C GLU A 1052 31.92 -3.63 -12.96
N MET A 1053 30.59 -3.81 -12.86
CA MET A 1053 29.68 -3.92 -14.02
C MET A 1053 30.18 -4.92 -15.08
N LYS A 1054 30.63 -6.09 -14.62
CA LYS A 1054 31.15 -7.17 -15.46
C LYS A 1054 30.58 -8.51 -15.02
N PHE A 1055 30.50 -9.44 -15.97
CA PHE A 1055 30.35 -10.85 -15.65
C PHE A 1055 31.72 -11.47 -15.31
N ASP A 1056 31.76 -12.35 -14.33
CA ASP A 1056 32.98 -13.08 -13.92
C ASP A 1056 33.50 -14.01 -15.02
N LYS A 1057 32.59 -14.50 -15.86
CA LYS A 1057 32.87 -15.25 -17.08
C LYS A 1057 32.69 -14.33 -18.27
N THR A 1058 33.75 -14.17 -19.06
CA THR A 1058 33.71 -13.45 -20.34
C THR A 1058 33.40 -14.38 -21.51
N SER A 1059 33.55 -15.70 -21.34
CA SER A 1059 33.07 -16.69 -22.30
C SER A 1059 32.81 -18.08 -21.70
N PHE A 1060 31.97 -18.87 -22.35
CA PHE A 1060 31.79 -20.30 -22.06
C PHE A 1060 31.37 -21.06 -23.34
N THR A 1061 31.61 -22.38 -23.38
CA THR A 1061 31.39 -23.21 -24.58
C THR A 1061 30.31 -24.27 -24.33
N VAL A 1062 29.39 -24.43 -25.29
CA VAL A 1062 28.28 -25.39 -25.25
C VAL A 1062 28.07 -26.04 -26.63
N LYS A 1063 27.42 -27.20 -26.68
CA LYS A 1063 27.16 -27.91 -27.96
C LYS A 1063 25.85 -27.44 -28.60
N ALA A 1064 25.82 -27.40 -29.93
CA ALA A 1064 24.60 -27.14 -30.69
C ALA A 1064 23.46 -28.09 -30.28
N GLY A 1065 22.26 -27.55 -30.06
CA GLY A 1065 21.07 -28.31 -29.68
C GLY A 1065 21.02 -28.78 -28.21
N GLN A 1066 22.06 -28.53 -27.42
CA GLN A 1066 22.14 -28.87 -26.00
C GLN A 1066 21.19 -28.00 -25.15
N THR A 1067 20.61 -28.53 -24.06
CA THR A 1067 19.82 -27.74 -23.10
C THR A 1067 20.74 -27.19 -22.00
N VAL A 1068 20.78 -25.87 -21.82
CA VAL A 1068 21.61 -25.18 -20.82
C VAL A 1068 20.73 -24.64 -19.70
N GLU A 1069 21.10 -24.91 -18.44
CA GLU A 1069 20.62 -24.14 -17.28
C GLU A 1069 21.65 -23.07 -16.95
N LEU A 1070 21.28 -21.82 -17.17
CA LEU A 1070 22.13 -20.69 -16.85
C LEU A 1070 21.66 -20.02 -15.56
N VAL A 1071 22.62 -19.83 -14.67
CA VAL A 1071 22.38 -19.26 -13.35
C VAL A 1071 23.13 -17.95 -13.23
N LEU A 1072 22.39 -16.84 -13.08
CA LEU A 1072 22.95 -15.53 -12.82
C LEU A 1072 22.93 -15.25 -11.31
N ASP A 1073 24.10 -15.08 -10.72
CA ASP A 1073 24.32 -14.77 -9.30
C ASP A 1073 24.79 -13.32 -9.18
N ASN A 1074 24.01 -12.48 -8.48
CA ASN A 1074 24.30 -11.06 -8.38
C ASN A 1074 24.72 -10.66 -6.96
N PRO A 1075 26.01 -10.76 -6.60
CA PRO A 1075 26.51 -10.28 -5.30
C PRO A 1075 26.71 -8.75 -5.26
N ASP A 1076 26.42 -8.04 -6.36
CA ASP A 1076 26.55 -6.59 -6.44
C ASP A 1076 25.36 -5.90 -5.78
N PHE A 1077 25.52 -4.62 -5.42
CA PHE A 1077 24.42 -3.81 -4.87
C PHE A 1077 23.43 -3.36 -5.95
N MET A 1078 23.88 -3.27 -7.21
CA MET A 1078 23.04 -2.92 -8.36
C MET A 1078 22.34 -4.16 -8.95
N GLN A 1079 21.17 -3.97 -9.56
CA GLN A 1079 20.44 -5.04 -10.23
C GLN A 1079 21.09 -5.42 -11.56
N HIS A 1080 21.08 -6.71 -11.90
CA HIS A 1080 21.62 -7.19 -13.17
C HIS A 1080 20.77 -8.32 -13.73
N ASN A 1081 20.64 -8.36 -15.06
CA ASN A 1081 20.10 -9.50 -15.79
C ASN A 1081 21.16 -10.07 -16.76
N TRP A 1082 20.85 -11.19 -17.39
CA TRP A 1082 21.66 -11.81 -18.42
C TRP A 1082 20.79 -12.11 -19.63
N VAL A 1083 21.20 -11.65 -20.81
CA VAL A 1083 20.43 -11.79 -22.05
C VAL A 1083 21.32 -12.30 -23.18
N LEU A 1084 21.00 -13.48 -23.70
CA LEU A 1084 21.63 -14.06 -24.89
C LEU A 1084 21.01 -13.49 -26.16
N VAL A 1085 21.84 -13.02 -27.08
CA VAL A 1085 21.37 -12.41 -28.33
C VAL A 1085 21.97 -13.08 -29.56
N GLN A 1086 21.31 -12.93 -30.71
CA GLN A 1086 21.84 -13.39 -32.00
C GLN A 1086 23.16 -12.70 -32.35
N THR A 1087 24.05 -13.42 -33.06
CA THR A 1087 25.33 -12.88 -33.54
C THR A 1087 25.12 -11.56 -34.31
N GLY A 1088 25.81 -10.49 -33.90
CA GLY A 1088 25.71 -9.16 -34.51
C GLY A 1088 24.52 -8.31 -34.05
N ALA A 1089 23.71 -8.75 -33.10
CA ALA A 1089 22.50 -8.03 -32.66
C ALA A 1089 22.66 -7.21 -31.37
N VAL A 1090 23.86 -7.15 -30.77
CA VAL A 1090 24.11 -6.49 -29.47
C VAL A 1090 23.68 -5.03 -29.48
N ASP A 1091 24.09 -4.23 -30.47
CA ASP A 1091 23.76 -2.80 -30.51
C ASP A 1091 22.25 -2.56 -30.66
N LYS A 1092 21.56 -3.41 -31.42
CA LYS A 1092 20.12 -3.31 -31.64
C LYS A 1092 19.33 -3.67 -30.37
N VAL A 1093 19.70 -4.76 -29.70
CA VAL A 1093 19.05 -5.20 -28.45
C VAL A 1093 19.40 -4.24 -27.32
N GLY A 1094 20.66 -3.82 -27.22
CA GLY A 1094 21.13 -2.85 -26.24
C GLY A 1094 20.46 -1.48 -26.37
N ALA A 1095 20.35 -0.93 -27.57
CA ALA A 1095 19.63 0.32 -27.80
C ALA A 1095 18.12 0.20 -27.49
N ALA A 1096 17.51 -0.96 -27.72
CA ALA A 1096 16.13 -1.20 -27.33
C ALA A 1096 15.98 -1.34 -25.80
N ALA A 1097 16.96 -1.94 -25.13
CA ALA A 1097 16.99 -2.05 -23.68
C ALA A 1097 17.19 -0.69 -22.99
N ASP A 1098 18.06 0.16 -23.53
CA ASP A 1098 18.22 1.53 -23.05
C ASP A 1098 16.91 2.32 -23.17
N LYS A 1099 16.14 2.11 -24.24
CA LYS A 1099 14.79 2.71 -24.37
C LYS A 1099 13.80 2.19 -23.34
N MET A 1100 13.98 0.98 -22.82
CA MET A 1100 13.15 0.43 -21.74
C MET A 1100 13.44 1.06 -20.38
N ALA A 1101 14.56 1.77 -20.21
CA ALA A 1101 14.82 2.57 -19.01
C ALA A 1101 13.73 3.62 -18.77
N ALA A 1102 13.15 4.13 -19.86
CA ALA A 1102 12.09 5.14 -19.87
C ALA A 1102 10.68 4.52 -19.94
N ASP A 1103 10.54 3.18 -19.95
CA ASP A 1103 9.25 2.52 -19.85
C ASP A 1103 8.92 2.31 -18.36
N PRO A 1104 7.82 2.85 -17.81
CA PRO A 1104 7.44 2.65 -16.41
C PRO A 1104 7.17 1.18 -16.07
N LYS A 1105 6.98 0.32 -17.08
CA LYS A 1105 6.93 -1.15 -16.94
C LYS A 1105 8.25 -1.83 -17.29
N GLY A 1106 9.33 -1.08 -17.45
CA GLY A 1106 10.66 -1.59 -17.82
C GLY A 1106 11.18 -2.60 -16.80
N ALA A 1107 11.05 -2.28 -15.51
CA ALA A 1107 11.39 -3.18 -14.41
C ALA A 1107 10.49 -4.42 -14.37
N GLU A 1108 9.17 -4.27 -14.59
CA GLU A 1108 8.23 -5.41 -14.69
C GLU A 1108 8.59 -6.36 -15.85
N LYS A 1109 9.15 -5.80 -16.94
CA LYS A 1109 9.66 -6.55 -18.09
C LYS A 1109 11.13 -6.96 -17.94
N ASN A 1110 11.70 -6.83 -16.74
CA ASN A 1110 13.09 -7.16 -16.42
C ASN A 1110 14.15 -6.46 -17.30
N TYR A 1111 13.79 -5.35 -17.93
CA TYR A 1111 14.57 -4.65 -18.96
C TYR A 1111 15.02 -5.55 -20.13
N VAL A 1112 14.22 -6.55 -20.49
CA VAL A 1112 14.46 -7.43 -21.64
C VAL A 1112 13.58 -7.01 -22.83
N PRO A 1113 14.15 -6.48 -23.93
CA PRO A 1113 13.37 -6.06 -25.08
C PRO A 1113 12.63 -7.23 -25.75
N ALA A 1114 11.37 -7.01 -26.12
CA ALA A 1114 10.56 -7.97 -26.89
C ALA A 1114 10.99 -8.01 -28.38
N LEU A 1115 12.26 -8.35 -28.63
CA LEU A 1115 12.87 -8.46 -29.95
C LEU A 1115 13.13 -9.93 -30.30
N LYS A 1116 12.90 -10.31 -31.56
CA LYS A 1116 13.18 -11.67 -32.06
C LYS A 1116 14.66 -12.06 -32.00
N GLU A 1117 15.54 -11.07 -31.86
CA GLU A 1117 16.98 -11.23 -31.73
C GLU A 1117 17.44 -11.65 -30.32
N VAL A 1118 16.55 -11.60 -29.32
CA VAL A 1118 16.77 -12.15 -27.98
C VAL A 1118 16.47 -13.65 -28.00
N ILE A 1119 17.45 -14.47 -27.63
CA ILE A 1119 17.36 -15.94 -27.66
C ILE A 1119 16.91 -16.49 -26.31
N ALA A 1120 17.45 -15.94 -25.22
CA ALA A 1120 17.13 -16.32 -23.84
C ALA A 1120 17.49 -15.17 -22.89
N ALA A 1121 16.76 -15.00 -21.80
CA ALA A 1121 17.04 -13.95 -20.81
C ALA A 1121 16.64 -14.35 -19.40
N THR A 1122 17.45 -14.03 -18.39
CA THR A 1122 17.03 -14.13 -16.99
C THR A 1122 16.05 -13.01 -16.64
N GLU A 1123 15.36 -13.18 -15.51
CA GLU A 1123 14.73 -12.05 -14.82
C GLU A 1123 15.81 -11.07 -14.33
N LEU A 1124 15.38 -9.86 -13.95
CA LEU A 1124 16.25 -8.88 -13.32
C LEU A 1124 16.55 -9.32 -11.89
N VAL A 1125 17.82 -9.38 -11.54
CA VAL A 1125 18.29 -9.98 -10.29
C VAL A 1125 18.69 -8.88 -9.32
N ASP A 1126 17.97 -8.78 -8.20
CA ASP A 1126 18.28 -7.89 -7.09
C ASP A 1126 19.64 -8.15 -6.46
N SER A 1127 20.09 -7.21 -5.61
CA SER A 1127 21.32 -7.38 -4.83
C SER A 1127 21.26 -8.64 -3.96
N ASN A 1128 22.31 -9.44 -4.01
CA ASN A 1128 22.41 -10.77 -3.40
C ASN A 1128 21.32 -11.77 -3.88
N GLY A 1129 20.62 -11.42 -4.96
CA GLY A 1129 19.63 -12.24 -5.62
C GLY A 1129 20.26 -13.23 -6.60
N ARG A 1130 19.46 -14.19 -7.05
CA ARG A 1130 19.90 -15.17 -8.05
C ARG A 1130 18.74 -15.64 -8.92
N SER A 1131 18.88 -15.51 -10.24
CA SER A 1131 17.91 -16.00 -11.23
C SER A 1131 18.45 -17.19 -12.02
N VAL A 1132 17.54 -18.05 -12.46
CA VAL A 1132 17.85 -19.27 -13.20
C VAL A 1132 16.98 -19.30 -14.46
N ILE A 1133 17.59 -19.45 -15.62
CA ILE A 1133 16.89 -19.71 -16.87
C ILE A 1133 17.36 -21.02 -17.49
N ARG A 1134 16.45 -21.73 -18.16
CA ARG A 1134 16.80 -22.85 -19.04
C ARG A 1134 16.47 -22.51 -20.48
N PHE A 1135 17.38 -22.80 -21.40
CA PHE A 1135 17.16 -22.59 -22.83
C PHE A 1135 17.86 -23.66 -23.67
N LYS A 1136 17.35 -23.89 -24.89
CA LYS A 1136 17.99 -24.76 -25.88
C LYS A 1136 19.02 -23.96 -26.66
N VAL A 1137 20.25 -24.46 -26.74
CA VAL A 1137 21.34 -23.84 -27.49
C VAL A 1137 21.02 -23.87 -28.99
N PRO A 1138 21.26 -22.77 -29.74
CA PRO A 1138 21.06 -22.74 -31.18
C PRO A 1138 21.74 -23.90 -31.92
N GLU A 1139 21.08 -24.43 -32.95
CA GLU A 1139 21.63 -25.52 -33.78
C GLU A 1139 22.81 -25.03 -34.65
N LYS A 1140 22.87 -23.73 -34.94
CA LYS A 1140 23.94 -23.11 -35.72
C LYS A 1140 25.17 -22.86 -34.84
N THR A 1141 26.32 -23.35 -35.26
CA THR A 1141 27.59 -23.10 -34.59
C THR A 1141 28.04 -21.65 -34.78
N GLY A 1142 28.79 -21.12 -33.81
CA GLY A 1142 29.28 -19.75 -33.83
C GLY A 1142 29.29 -19.09 -32.45
N ASP A 1143 29.67 -17.82 -32.43
CA ASP A 1143 29.77 -17.01 -31.24
C ASP A 1143 28.47 -16.21 -31.03
N TYR A 1144 27.81 -16.46 -29.90
CA TYR A 1144 26.58 -15.81 -29.48
C TYR A 1144 26.87 -14.90 -28.29
N PRO A 1145 26.82 -13.57 -28.45
CA PRO A 1145 27.07 -12.67 -27.35
C PRO A 1145 25.92 -12.71 -26.34
N TYR A 1146 26.25 -12.50 -25.08
CA TYR A 1146 25.30 -12.20 -24.02
C TYR A 1146 25.66 -10.89 -23.34
N VAL A 1147 24.66 -10.18 -22.88
CA VAL A 1147 24.79 -8.84 -22.30
C VAL A 1147 23.90 -8.68 -21.08
N CYS A 1148 24.24 -7.74 -20.20
CA CYS A 1148 23.29 -7.21 -19.24
C CYS A 1148 22.47 -6.11 -19.93
N THR A 1149 21.16 -6.29 -20.06
CA THR A 1149 20.25 -5.29 -20.64
C THR A 1149 19.61 -4.39 -19.60
N PHE A 1150 20.02 -4.47 -18.33
CA PHE A 1150 19.75 -3.35 -17.42
C PHE A 1150 20.30 -2.07 -18.06
N PRO A 1151 19.53 -0.97 -18.09
CA PRO A 1151 19.84 0.20 -18.89
C PRO A 1151 21.29 0.67 -18.77
N GLY A 1152 21.96 0.91 -19.90
CA GLY A 1152 23.35 1.36 -19.97
C GLY A 1152 24.40 0.26 -19.82
N HIS A 1153 24.08 -0.90 -19.22
CA HIS A 1153 25.09 -1.90 -18.85
C HIS A 1153 25.67 -2.68 -20.05
N TRP A 1154 24.89 -2.92 -21.10
CA TRP A 1154 25.25 -3.82 -22.20
C TRP A 1154 26.55 -3.44 -22.94
N ARG A 1155 26.93 -2.14 -22.91
CA ARG A 1155 28.16 -1.61 -23.55
C ARG A 1155 29.44 -2.14 -22.90
N ILE A 1156 29.40 -2.45 -21.61
CA ILE A 1156 30.58 -2.83 -20.81
C ILE A 1156 30.41 -4.18 -20.10
N MET A 1157 29.17 -4.62 -19.89
CA MET A 1157 28.82 -5.85 -19.19
C MET A 1157 28.31 -6.90 -20.18
N ASN A 1158 29.26 -7.55 -20.87
CA ASN A 1158 28.97 -8.55 -21.89
C ASN A 1158 29.99 -9.70 -21.88
N GLY A 1159 29.65 -10.78 -22.59
CA GLY A 1159 30.51 -11.92 -22.83
C GLY A 1159 29.98 -12.78 -23.98
N THR A 1160 30.63 -13.92 -24.24
CA THR A 1160 30.33 -14.74 -25.42
C THR A 1160 30.08 -16.20 -25.09
N MET A 1161 28.93 -16.73 -25.50
CA MET A 1161 28.66 -18.16 -25.54
C MET A 1161 29.12 -18.75 -26.88
N LYS A 1162 30.05 -19.70 -26.86
CA LYS A 1162 30.58 -20.38 -28.05
C LYS A 1162 29.82 -21.67 -28.31
N VAL A 1163 29.18 -21.78 -29.47
CA VAL A 1163 28.43 -22.98 -29.88
C VAL A 1163 29.27 -23.82 -30.83
N VAL A 1164 29.59 -25.05 -30.40
CA VAL A 1164 30.40 -26.01 -31.19
C VAL A 1164 29.56 -27.19 -31.68
N ALA A 1165 30.02 -27.86 -32.73
CA ALA A 1165 29.34 -29.02 -33.30
C ALA A 1165 29.26 -30.17 -32.28
N ALA A 1166 28.11 -30.85 -32.22
CA ALA A 1166 27.93 -32.07 -31.45
C ALA A 1166 28.59 -33.24 -32.19
N ASN A 1167 29.90 -33.48 -31.99
CA ASN A 1167 30.58 -34.54 -32.75
C ASN A 1167 30.31 -35.96 -32.24
N SER A 1168 30.09 -36.84 -33.21
CA SER A 1168 29.91 -38.30 -33.19
C SER A 1168 31.05 -39.07 -32.51
N THR A 1169 30.71 -40.25 -31.99
CA THR A 1169 31.44 -41.16 -31.09
C THR A 1169 32.84 -41.68 -31.51
N SER A 1170 33.73 -41.70 -30.50
CA SER A 1170 34.92 -42.54 -30.21
C SER A 1170 35.97 -42.90 -31.28
N SER A 1171 37.25 -42.58 -31.02
CA SER A 1171 38.32 -43.57 -30.72
C SER A 1171 39.72 -42.92 -30.54
N ALA A 1172 40.41 -43.39 -29.50
CA ALA A 1172 41.86 -43.64 -29.37
C ALA A 1172 42.92 -42.52 -29.56
N LEU A 1173 43.76 -42.40 -28.50
CA LEU A 1173 45.25 -42.35 -28.46
C LEU A 1173 45.88 -41.15 -27.71
N ASN A 1174 46.26 -41.45 -26.46
CA ASN A 1174 47.62 -41.41 -25.89
C ASN A 1174 48.67 -40.38 -26.38
N THR A 1175 49.45 -39.91 -25.39
CA THR A 1175 50.76 -39.20 -25.41
C THR A 1175 50.70 -37.72 -25.81
N LYS A 1176 51.28 -36.76 -25.08
CA LYS A 1176 52.35 -36.71 -24.06
C LYS A 1176 51.99 -35.73 -22.95
#